data_AF-A0A1B7Z764-F1
#
_entry.id   AF-A0A1B7Z764-F1
#
_cell.length_a   1.000
_cell.length_b   1.000
_cell.length_c   1.000
_cell.angle_alpha   90.00
_cell.angle_beta   90.00
_cell.angle_gamma   90.00
#
_symmetry.space_group_name_H-M   'P 1'
#
loop_
_entity.id
_entity.type
_entity.pdbx_description
1 polymer ?
#
loop_
_entity_poly.entity_id
_entity_poly.type
_entity_poly.pdbx_seq_one_letter_code
_entity_poly.pdbx_strand_id
1 'polypeptide(L)'
;MFLSIVLTILGMLVSNAQFLLQAPTDSDQNNFRWYEASDTATVLGTDSFYEVTQPGIYFATYDGTLCGSNATGYFIVTDCNNPNNEVTMDITSNVPSSASVNWNPAIIGDQLRPMVVATDEVVRYTAMVTKAGNTFSLPNFTVVCLPEAANLEDDLVTTDEEVSVVIDIYANDEDLPIIGDLTTTNPSNGTVSIDDGGTPNNPLDDIVTYTPNVDFNGTDSFDYTICNAYGDCSTATVTIEVLPILDTNDDSIAIDINEIRAINTWQLNDNDLPTDGTFSVSQPTNGSVTVDDNGTPNDPSDDIPTYFPNNNYIGTDAFDYTVCDAVGNCSTSTITILINPLGVDIDSDDDGIVDSFEDLNLDGDNDPSTDSTDTDGDGFPDYLDIDADGDGIPDNVEAQATADYIPPSGIDANTNGLDDAYEANGLTGIFPVDTDSDNLPDYLDEDSDNDNVLDSVEGHDYDHNGIADVVRIGSDKDNDGLDDGYEGSISVDIDVNDEIDDPYGQLPNTDSDEESDYRDTDDDDDGIETRDEDINLNGNYADDDSDEDGIPNYLDSDLGELEEEIEVFNVITPNGDGIHDVLRIDGLQNYPNNSLKIYNRWGVSVYMTKAYNTEGNVFDGTSEGRVTVDVDRKLPVGTYFYILDYELPNGETKSLSGYIYINR
;
A
#
# COMPACT_ATOMS: atom_id res chain seq x y z
N MET A 1 -0.10 39.32 29.56
CA MET A 1 0.21 39.75 28.18
C MET A 1 0.24 38.45 27.40
N PHE A 2 -0.70 38.22 26.49
CA PHE A 2 -0.81 36.94 25.78
C PHE A 2 -0.19 37.03 24.38
N LEU A 3 0.52 35.96 24.05
CA LEU A 3 0.66 35.23 22.78
C LEU A 3 1.42 35.81 21.56
N SER A 4 2.39 34.98 21.15
CA SER A 4 3.03 34.70 19.86
C SER A 4 2.73 35.59 18.65
N ILE A 5 3.81 36.04 17.98
CA ILE A 5 3.81 36.32 16.53
C ILE A 5 5.13 35.81 15.94
N VAL A 6 4.99 34.85 15.02
CA VAL A 6 5.94 34.40 14.01
C VAL A 6 6.46 35.58 13.19
N LEU A 7 7.77 35.68 13.00
CA LEU A 7 8.39 36.59 12.04
C LEU A 7 9.22 35.79 11.03
N THR A 8 8.64 35.44 9.89
CA THR A 8 9.38 35.05 8.70
C THR A 8 10.00 36.30 8.06
N ILE A 9 11.33 36.37 8.00
CA ILE A 9 12.10 36.99 6.90
C ILE A 9 13.55 36.44 6.96
N LEU A 10 13.94 35.83 5.83
CA LEU A 10 15.26 35.44 5.34
C LEU A 10 16.46 35.49 6.31
N GLY A 11 16.92 34.30 6.68
CA GLY A 11 18.34 34.00 6.85
C GLY A 11 18.92 34.23 8.26
N MET A 12 18.96 33.13 9.02
CA MET A 12 19.77 32.93 10.23
C MET A 12 19.52 33.87 11.42
N LEU A 13 18.60 33.44 12.28
CA LEU A 13 18.76 33.08 13.70
C LEU A 13 17.35 33.08 14.29
N VAL A 14 16.70 31.92 14.33
CA VAL A 14 15.41 31.76 15.00
C VAL A 14 15.70 31.87 16.51
N SER A 15 15.12 32.89 17.16
CA SER A 15 15.10 32.98 18.62
C SER A 15 14.14 31.91 19.13
N ASN A 16 14.67 30.84 19.72
CA ASN A 16 13.92 29.76 20.37
C ASN A 16 13.54 30.17 21.82
N ALA A 17 12.98 31.37 22.00
CA ALA A 17 12.57 31.81 23.33
C ALA A 17 11.14 31.33 23.65
N GLN A 18 11.03 30.32 24.52
CA GLN A 18 9.73 29.80 24.99
C GLN A 18 8.99 30.83 25.87
N PHE A 19 9.71 31.66 26.64
CA PHE A 19 9.16 32.84 27.32
C PHE A 19 10.07 34.08 27.24
N LEU A 20 9.42 35.25 27.17
CA LEU A 20 10.07 36.56 27.32
C LEU A 20 9.68 37.19 28.67
N LEU A 21 10.61 37.22 29.61
CA LEU A 21 10.42 37.89 30.89
C LEU A 21 10.52 39.39 30.72
N GLN A 22 9.68 40.16 31.41
CA GLN A 22 9.67 41.62 31.33
C GLN A 22 9.79 42.26 32.71
N ALA A 23 10.80 43.11 32.88
CA ALA A 23 10.97 43.93 34.08
C ALA A 23 9.88 45.03 34.14
N PRO A 24 9.44 45.49 35.33
CA PRO A 24 8.40 46.52 35.41
C PRO A 24 8.85 47.84 34.78
N THR A 25 8.17 48.28 33.72
CA THR A 25 8.46 49.53 33.04
C THR A 25 7.53 50.64 33.52
N ASP A 26 7.96 51.45 34.47
CA ASP A 26 7.46 52.83 34.53
C ASP A 26 8.23 53.66 33.49
N SER A 27 7.61 54.72 32.98
CA SER A 27 7.86 55.35 31.67
C SER A 27 9.26 55.92 31.35
N ASP A 28 10.32 55.63 32.11
CA ASP A 28 11.68 56.16 31.89
C ASP A 28 12.82 55.18 32.29
N GLN A 29 12.58 53.87 32.42
CA GLN A 29 13.57 52.91 32.95
C GLN A 29 14.24 52.04 31.87
N ASN A 30 15.48 52.37 31.47
CA ASN A 30 16.27 51.64 30.47
C ASN A 30 17.59 51.03 31.02
N ASN A 31 17.67 50.71 32.31
CA ASN A 31 18.92 50.22 32.93
C ASN A 31 18.65 49.10 33.94
N PHE A 32 18.25 47.94 33.43
CA PHE A 32 18.03 46.73 34.22
C PHE A 32 19.23 45.80 34.14
N ARG A 33 19.37 44.90 35.11
CA ARG A 33 20.29 43.76 35.08
C ARG A 33 19.55 42.52 35.54
N TRP A 34 19.52 41.50 34.70
CA TRP A 34 18.92 40.20 34.99
C TRP A 34 19.91 39.26 35.65
N TYR A 35 19.40 38.48 36.60
CA TYR A 35 20.14 37.50 37.38
C TYR A 35 19.30 36.24 37.53
N GLU A 36 19.97 35.11 37.67
CA GLU A 36 19.39 33.88 38.19
C GLU A 36 19.70 33.80 39.70
N ALA A 37 18.76 33.31 40.50
CA ALA A 37 18.82 33.37 41.96
C ALA A 37 19.95 32.53 42.58
N SER A 38 20.35 31.43 41.93
CA SER A 38 21.48 30.61 42.33
C SER A 38 22.84 31.21 41.94
N ASP A 39 22.91 32.04 40.90
CA ASP A 39 24.11 32.79 40.50
C ASP A 39 23.89 34.30 40.33
N THR A 40 23.92 35.01 41.47
CA THR A 40 23.82 36.49 41.48
C THR A 40 25.10 37.22 41.04
N ALA A 41 26.20 36.51 40.75
CA ALA A 41 27.45 37.14 40.32
C ALA A 41 27.47 37.42 38.81
N THR A 42 26.68 36.68 38.04
CA THR A 42 26.61 36.77 36.58
C THR A 42 25.41 37.63 36.14
N VAL A 43 25.65 38.60 35.26
CA VAL A 43 24.58 39.39 34.64
C VAL A 43 24.15 38.70 33.35
N LEU A 44 22.89 38.29 33.27
CA LEU A 44 22.33 37.55 32.13
C LEU A 44 21.91 38.44 30.96
N GLY A 45 21.51 39.68 31.27
CA GLY A 45 21.06 40.65 30.27
C GLY A 45 20.85 42.02 30.89
N THR A 46 20.85 43.07 30.05
CA THR A 46 20.68 44.46 30.49
C THR A 46 19.43 45.15 29.95
N ASP A 47 18.70 44.47 29.06
CA ASP A 47 17.48 44.99 28.47
C ASP A 47 16.30 44.88 29.45
N SER A 48 15.21 45.57 29.12
CA SER A 48 13.95 45.50 29.90
C SER A 48 13.27 44.14 29.78
N PHE A 49 13.73 43.29 28.86
CA PHE A 49 13.30 41.92 28.67
C PHE A 49 14.46 40.94 28.77
N TYR A 50 14.14 39.68 29.06
CA TYR A 50 15.09 38.57 29.05
C TYR A 50 14.41 37.32 28.52
N GLU A 51 15.01 36.70 27.51
CA GLU A 51 14.56 35.43 26.93
C GLU A 51 14.97 34.28 27.85
N VAL A 52 14.02 33.42 28.20
CA VAL A 52 14.25 32.23 29.04
C VAL A 52 13.99 30.98 28.21
N THR A 53 14.94 30.07 28.29
CA THR A 53 14.94 28.78 27.58
C THR A 53 15.19 27.59 28.53
N GLN A 54 15.30 27.84 29.84
CA GLN A 54 15.58 26.81 30.84
C GLN A 54 14.81 27.10 32.14
N PRO A 55 14.43 26.07 32.91
CA PRO A 55 13.88 26.24 34.24
C PRO A 55 14.84 26.99 35.17
N GLY A 56 14.30 27.87 36.03
CA GLY A 56 15.10 28.67 36.95
C GLY A 56 14.30 29.75 37.68
N ILE A 57 14.97 30.44 38.60
CA ILE A 57 14.40 31.59 39.32
C ILE A 57 15.12 32.86 38.88
N TYR A 58 14.44 33.69 38.11
CA TYR A 58 15.00 34.89 37.51
C TYR A 58 14.48 36.14 38.20
N PHE A 59 15.33 37.17 38.29
CA PHE A 59 14.91 38.48 38.76
C PHE A 59 15.73 39.60 38.10
N ALA A 60 15.11 40.77 38.00
CA ALA A 60 15.77 41.97 37.48
C ALA A 60 16.01 42.98 38.62
N THR A 61 17.16 43.66 38.58
CA THR A 61 17.46 44.81 39.43
C THR A 61 17.70 46.06 38.59
N TYR A 62 17.41 47.23 39.15
CA TYR A 62 17.63 48.52 38.49
C TYR A 62 18.89 49.21 39.03
N ASP A 63 19.81 49.60 38.15
CA ASP A 63 21.13 50.15 38.52
C ASP A 63 21.19 51.70 38.40
N GLY A 64 20.05 52.39 38.38
CA GLY A 64 19.98 53.86 38.45
C GLY A 64 19.81 54.37 39.89
N THR A 65 20.12 55.66 40.13
CA THR A 65 20.15 56.32 41.46
C THR A 65 18.79 56.37 42.20
N LEU A 66 18.30 55.22 42.65
CA LEU A 66 17.39 55.08 43.78
C LEU A 66 18.04 54.12 44.78
N CYS A 67 18.35 54.63 45.97
CA CYS A 67 18.92 53.84 47.06
C CYS A 67 17.94 52.74 47.51
N GLY A 68 18.29 51.47 47.29
CA GLY A 68 17.83 50.35 48.12
C GLY A 68 16.53 49.64 47.72
N SER A 69 16.06 49.76 46.47
CA SER A 69 14.93 48.95 45.99
C SER A 69 15.42 47.61 45.43
N ASN A 70 15.28 46.56 46.24
CA ASN A 70 15.45 45.16 45.87
C ASN A 70 14.45 44.77 44.74
N ALA A 71 14.77 43.69 44.02
CA ALA A 71 13.97 43.13 42.92
C ALA A 71 12.46 43.32 43.08
N THR A 72 11.81 43.82 42.04
CA THR A 72 10.36 44.14 42.04
C THR A 72 9.49 42.88 41.87
N GLY A 73 10.08 41.74 41.51
CA GLY A 73 9.46 40.41 41.47
C GLY A 73 10.47 39.32 41.07
N TYR A 74 10.08 38.06 41.30
CA TYR A 74 10.76 36.84 40.87
C TYR A 74 9.92 36.16 39.80
N PHE A 75 10.58 35.61 38.79
CA PHE A 75 10.00 34.74 37.77
C PHE A 75 10.50 33.33 38.03
N ILE A 76 9.60 32.43 38.41
CA ILE A 76 9.87 31.03 38.67
C ILE A 76 9.37 30.28 37.45
N VAL A 77 10.31 29.72 36.72
CA VAL A 77 10.07 28.94 35.51
C VAL A 77 10.44 27.50 35.85
N THR A 78 9.48 26.58 35.77
CA THR A 78 9.70 25.15 36.03
C THR A 78 9.57 24.33 34.75
N ASP A 79 9.83 23.04 34.82
CA ASP A 79 9.32 22.04 33.87
C ASP A 79 7.83 21.79 34.20
N CYS A 80 7.01 21.46 33.19
CA CYS A 80 5.58 21.18 33.32
C CYS A 80 5.27 19.79 33.91
N ASN A 81 6.22 18.86 33.88
CA ASN A 81 6.06 17.49 34.34
C ASN A 81 6.10 17.40 35.87
N ASN A 82 5.28 16.51 36.44
CA ASN A 82 5.27 16.25 37.89
C ASN A 82 6.46 15.35 38.25
N PRO A 83 7.23 15.63 39.33
CA PRO A 83 7.02 16.67 40.36
C PRO A 83 7.76 17.98 40.09
N ASN A 84 8.43 18.13 38.95
CA ASN A 84 9.26 19.29 38.64
C ASN A 84 8.44 20.61 38.55
N ASN A 85 7.15 20.51 38.28
CA ASN A 85 6.21 21.63 38.28
C ASN A 85 5.77 22.12 39.68
N GLU A 86 6.21 21.49 40.78
CA GLU A 86 5.82 21.93 42.13
C GLU A 86 6.73 23.04 42.69
N VAL A 87 6.16 24.21 43.00
CA VAL A 87 6.87 25.39 43.48
C VAL A 87 6.52 25.70 44.94
N THR A 88 7.51 25.66 45.83
CA THR A 88 7.37 26.13 47.22
C THR A 88 7.90 27.55 47.39
N MET A 89 7.03 28.49 47.75
CA MET A 89 7.39 29.90 47.99
C MET A 89 7.68 30.16 49.48
N ASP A 90 8.93 30.06 49.91
CA ASP A 90 9.31 30.30 51.32
C ASP A 90 9.56 31.79 51.62
N ILE A 91 8.63 32.42 52.36
CA ILE A 91 8.74 33.82 52.79
C ILE A 91 9.04 33.97 54.29
N THR A 92 9.36 32.89 54.99
CA THR A 92 9.47 32.84 56.45
C THR A 92 10.45 33.89 57.01
N SER A 93 11.55 34.15 56.32
CA SER A 93 12.58 35.13 56.72
C SER A 93 12.14 36.59 56.56
N ASN A 94 11.11 36.85 55.75
CA ASN A 94 10.62 38.19 55.41
C ASN A 94 9.35 38.59 56.19
N VAL A 95 8.80 37.69 57.01
CA VAL A 95 7.57 37.91 57.77
C VAL A 95 7.89 38.04 59.27
N PRO A 96 7.67 39.21 59.90
CA PRO A 96 7.91 39.37 61.33
C PRO A 96 7.01 38.45 62.17
N SER A 97 7.53 37.95 63.29
CA SER A 97 6.71 37.25 64.28
C SER A 97 5.53 38.13 64.71
N SER A 98 4.32 37.54 64.73
CA SER A 98 3.01 38.19 64.93
C SER A 98 2.37 38.93 63.74
N ALA A 99 2.91 38.82 62.51
CA ALA A 99 2.24 39.32 61.30
C ALA A 99 1.31 38.23 60.70
N SER A 100 0.26 38.65 59.98
CA SER A 100 -0.56 37.76 59.15
C SER A 100 -0.20 37.95 57.67
N VAL A 101 -0.24 36.87 56.90
CA VAL A 101 0.00 36.87 55.45
C VAL A 101 -1.27 36.50 54.72
N ASN A 102 -1.56 37.19 53.62
CA ASN A 102 -2.59 36.81 52.66
C ASN A 102 -2.03 36.88 51.24
N TRP A 103 -2.25 35.83 50.45
CA TRP A 103 -1.81 35.76 49.06
C TRP A 103 -2.90 36.27 48.10
N ASN A 104 -2.47 36.85 46.98
CA ASN A 104 -3.32 37.15 45.83
C ASN A 104 -2.65 36.64 44.54
N PRO A 105 -3.25 35.68 43.80
CA PRO A 105 -4.42 34.87 44.14
C PRO A 105 -4.31 34.15 45.50
N ALA A 106 -5.44 33.79 46.09
CA ALA A 106 -5.45 33.13 47.40
C ALA A 106 -4.90 31.70 47.30
N ILE A 107 -3.93 31.36 48.15
CA ILE A 107 -3.35 30.02 48.25
C ILE A 107 -3.77 29.37 49.57
N ILE A 108 -4.10 28.08 49.55
CA ILE A 108 -4.51 27.31 50.73
C ILE A 108 -3.28 26.67 51.39
N GLY A 109 -3.32 26.42 52.71
CA GLY A 109 -2.25 25.72 53.44
C GLY A 109 -1.33 26.68 54.21
N ASP A 110 -0.06 26.30 54.36
CA ASP A 110 0.93 27.10 55.09
C ASP A 110 1.20 28.42 54.35
N GLN A 111 0.71 29.53 54.91
CA GLN A 111 0.83 30.86 54.28
C GLN A 111 2.28 31.40 54.27
N LEU A 112 3.19 30.81 55.03
CA LEU A 112 4.61 31.20 55.05
C LEU A 112 5.46 30.40 54.05
N ARG A 113 4.98 29.22 53.65
CA ARG A 113 5.64 28.32 52.71
C ARG A 113 4.60 27.63 51.80
N PRO A 114 3.74 28.38 51.09
CA PRO A 114 2.74 27.77 50.22
C PRO A 114 3.41 27.03 49.07
N MET A 115 2.77 25.93 48.66
CA MET A 115 3.12 25.17 47.47
C MET A 115 2.07 25.43 46.40
N VAL A 116 2.52 25.69 45.18
CA VAL A 116 1.67 25.82 43.98
C VAL A 116 2.20 24.88 42.90
N VAL A 117 1.32 24.40 42.04
CA VAL A 117 1.69 23.65 40.84
C VAL A 117 1.76 24.66 39.70
N ALA A 118 2.90 24.73 39.04
CA ALA A 118 3.10 25.52 37.84
C ALA A 118 2.36 24.88 36.67
N THR A 119 1.77 25.72 35.83
CA THR A 119 1.09 25.35 34.60
C THR A 119 1.64 26.23 33.47
N ASP A 120 1.24 25.94 32.24
CA ASP A 120 1.47 26.79 31.07
C ASP A 120 0.84 28.20 31.22
N GLU A 121 -0.21 28.33 32.05
CA GLU A 121 -0.73 29.63 32.45
C GLU A 121 0.22 30.41 33.36
N VAL A 122 0.57 31.63 32.95
CA VAL A 122 1.37 32.56 33.77
C VAL A 122 0.54 33.11 34.93
N VAL A 123 0.84 32.66 36.16
CA VAL A 123 0.16 33.13 37.37
C VAL A 123 1.09 34.00 38.21
N ARG A 124 0.61 35.19 38.59
CA ARG A 124 1.34 36.12 39.46
C ARG A 124 0.78 36.11 40.87
N TYR A 125 1.58 35.66 41.82
CA TYR A 125 1.28 35.64 43.25
C TYR A 125 1.94 36.82 43.99
N THR A 126 1.16 37.49 44.83
CA THR A 126 1.65 38.57 45.72
C THR A 126 1.28 38.26 47.17
N ALA A 127 2.27 38.22 48.05
CA ALA A 127 2.05 38.09 49.49
C ALA A 127 1.88 39.47 50.15
N MET A 128 0.72 39.72 50.76
CA MET A 128 0.46 40.89 51.59
C MET A 128 0.67 40.57 53.07
N VAL A 129 1.60 41.29 53.71
CA VAL A 129 1.95 41.11 55.13
C VAL A 129 1.35 42.24 55.95
N THR A 130 0.52 41.88 56.95
CA THR A 130 -0.13 42.85 57.86
C THR A 130 0.38 42.68 59.29
N LYS A 131 0.87 43.77 59.89
CA LYS A 131 1.27 43.81 61.31
C LYS A 131 0.79 45.09 61.97
N ALA A 132 0.06 44.94 63.08
CA ALA A 132 -0.46 46.06 63.88
C ALA A 132 -1.20 47.14 63.05
N GLY A 133 -1.96 46.72 62.03
CA GLY A 133 -2.75 47.61 61.17
C GLY A 133 -2.00 48.23 59.99
N ASN A 134 -0.70 47.97 59.84
CA ASN A 134 0.07 48.38 58.65
C ASN A 134 0.24 47.18 57.71
N THR A 135 0.01 47.40 56.42
CA THR A 135 0.14 46.37 55.37
C THR A 135 1.20 46.79 54.36
N PHE A 136 2.05 45.85 53.96
CA PHE A 136 2.96 46.00 52.84
C PHE A 136 2.96 44.72 52.00
N SER A 137 3.31 44.83 50.72
CA SER A 137 3.43 43.68 49.82
C SER A 137 4.90 43.27 49.69
N LEU A 138 5.15 41.96 49.65
CA LEU A 138 6.42 41.41 49.20
C LEU A 138 6.54 41.49 47.67
N PRO A 139 7.74 41.30 47.10
CA PRO A 139 7.91 41.13 45.65
C PRO A 139 6.98 40.05 45.11
N ASN A 140 6.55 40.22 43.85
CA ASN A 140 5.68 39.25 43.20
C ASN A 140 6.44 37.97 42.85
N PHE A 141 5.76 36.82 42.89
CA PHE A 141 6.24 35.56 42.33
C PHE A 141 5.40 35.26 41.09
N THR A 142 6.01 35.33 39.91
CA THR A 142 5.37 34.92 38.66
C THR A 142 5.78 33.48 38.41
N VAL A 143 4.82 32.55 38.36
CA VAL A 143 5.06 31.11 38.22
C VAL A 143 4.47 30.67 36.88
N VAL A 144 5.26 29.92 36.12
CA VAL A 144 4.89 29.29 34.84
C VAL A 144 5.77 28.06 34.63
N CYS A 145 5.31 27.07 33.88
CA CYS A 145 6.14 25.95 33.45
C CYS A 145 6.47 26.02 31.95
N LEU A 146 7.61 25.46 31.57
CA LEU A 146 8.05 25.21 30.21
C LEU A 146 7.63 23.78 29.85
N PRO A 147 6.84 23.56 28.79
CA PRO A 147 6.63 22.22 28.26
C PRO A 147 7.96 21.66 27.76
N GLU A 148 8.16 20.36 27.96
CA GLU A 148 9.33 19.64 27.45
C GLU A 148 8.96 18.83 26.20
N ALA A 149 9.97 18.39 25.46
CA ALA A 149 9.78 17.41 24.40
C ALA A 149 9.51 16.03 25.01
N ALA A 150 8.88 15.14 24.25
CA ALA A 150 8.66 13.75 24.67
C ALA A 150 9.98 13.01 24.90
N ASN A 151 9.96 11.96 25.72
CA ASN A 151 11.09 11.05 25.86
C ASN A 151 10.83 9.85 24.91
N LEU A 152 11.48 9.89 23.75
CA LEU A 152 11.36 8.84 22.73
C LEU A 152 12.51 7.84 22.86
N GLU A 153 12.21 6.56 22.70
CA GLU A 153 13.18 5.46 22.75
C GLU A 153 13.15 4.66 21.44
N ASP A 154 14.30 4.11 21.02
CA ASP A 154 14.39 3.39 19.76
C ASP A 154 13.51 2.12 19.73
N ASP A 155 12.90 1.85 18.58
CA ASP A 155 12.02 0.71 18.34
C ASP A 155 12.70 -0.39 17.51
N LEU A 156 12.21 -1.61 17.70
CA LEU A 156 12.61 -2.76 16.89
C LEU A 156 11.37 -3.57 16.49
N VAL A 157 11.21 -3.76 15.19
CA VAL A 157 10.15 -4.58 14.60
C VAL A 157 10.74 -5.57 13.60
N THR A 158 10.05 -6.70 13.41
CA THR A 158 10.40 -7.71 12.42
C THR A 158 9.17 -7.94 11.54
N THR A 159 9.38 -8.07 10.25
CA THR A 159 8.36 -8.46 9.27
C THR A 159 8.99 -9.42 8.26
N ASP A 160 8.18 -10.17 7.53
CA ASP A 160 8.66 -10.92 6.38
C ASP A 160 8.70 -9.97 5.16
N GLU A 161 9.52 -10.25 4.15
CA GLU A 161 9.50 -9.47 2.91
C GLU A 161 8.10 -9.43 2.30
N GLU A 162 7.81 -8.37 1.56
CA GLU A 162 6.49 -8.08 0.96
C GLU A 162 5.33 -7.91 1.95
N VAL A 163 5.55 -8.15 3.24
CA VAL A 163 4.54 -7.98 4.28
C VAL A 163 4.68 -6.60 4.93
N SER A 164 3.69 -5.74 4.66
CA SER A 164 3.56 -4.46 5.37
C SER A 164 3.26 -4.66 6.85
N VAL A 165 3.84 -3.81 7.70
CA VAL A 165 3.72 -3.90 9.17
C VAL A 165 3.34 -2.57 9.80
N VAL A 166 2.35 -2.61 10.70
CA VAL A 166 2.00 -1.47 11.58
C VAL A 166 2.94 -1.44 12.77
N ILE A 167 3.57 -0.29 13.01
CA ILE A 167 4.60 -0.11 14.03
C ILE A 167 4.01 0.63 15.24
N ASP A 168 4.04 -0.01 16.41
CA ASP A 168 3.60 0.59 17.68
C ASP A 168 4.72 1.46 18.29
N ILE A 169 5.00 2.59 17.64
CA ILE A 169 6.08 3.53 18.02
C ILE A 169 5.91 4.16 19.41
N TYR A 170 4.71 4.06 20.03
CA TYR A 170 4.44 4.68 21.32
C TYR A 170 4.66 3.73 22.50
N ALA A 171 4.92 2.45 22.25
CA ALA A 171 4.89 1.41 23.28
C ALA A 171 5.92 1.59 24.41
N ASN A 172 7.06 2.19 24.09
CA ASN A 172 8.23 2.42 24.94
C ASN A 172 8.46 3.91 25.28
N ASP A 173 7.63 4.81 24.77
CA ASP A 173 7.79 6.26 24.90
C ASP A 173 7.09 6.86 26.13
N GLU A 174 7.62 7.97 26.64
CA GLU A 174 7.06 8.71 27.78
C GLU A 174 6.86 10.21 27.46
N ASP A 175 5.97 10.86 28.22
CA ASP A 175 5.67 12.30 28.11
C ASP A 175 5.17 12.76 26.72
N LEU A 176 4.46 11.88 26.01
CA LEU A 176 3.89 12.16 24.69
C LEU A 176 2.87 13.32 24.72
N PRO A 177 2.95 14.30 23.80
CA PRO A 177 2.05 15.44 23.77
C PRO A 177 0.67 15.07 23.21
N ILE A 178 -0.39 15.58 23.86
CA ILE A 178 -1.78 15.47 23.37
C ILE A 178 -2.13 16.45 22.25
N ILE A 179 -1.23 17.39 21.94
CA ILE A 179 -1.32 18.34 20.83
C ILE A 179 0.08 18.52 20.27
N GLY A 180 0.27 18.18 19.00
CA GLY A 180 1.57 18.14 18.35
C GLY A 180 1.50 17.52 16.96
N ASP A 181 2.66 17.29 16.37
CA ASP A 181 2.79 16.69 15.04
C ASP A 181 3.77 15.51 15.13
N LEU A 182 3.46 14.42 14.39
CA LEU A 182 4.36 13.30 14.12
C LEU A 182 4.92 13.46 12.70
N THR A 183 6.23 13.20 12.55
CA THR A 183 6.88 13.18 11.24
C THR A 183 7.88 12.03 11.16
N THR A 184 8.08 11.47 9.98
CA THR A 184 9.05 10.39 9.73
C THR A 184 10.04 10.79 8.63
N THR A 185 11.20 10.14 8.61
CA THR A 185 12.08 10.12 7.45
C THR A 185 11.75 8.92 6.57
N ASN A 186 12.10 8.98 5.29
CA ASN A 186 12.01 7.79 4.43
C ASN A 186 13.19 6.85 4.72
N PRO A 187 12.93 5.55 4.89
CA PRO A 187 13.98 4.54 4.97
C PRO A 187 14.62 4.29 3.58
N SER A 188 15.63 3.43 3.50
CA SER A 188 16.36 3.21 2.23
C SER A 188 15.76 2.13 1.36
N ASN A 189 15.09 1.14 1.96
CA ASN A 189 14.57 -0.04 1.27
C ASN A 189 13.10 -0.30 1.63
N GLY A 190 12.33 0.77 1.75
CA GLY A 190 10.90 0.71 1.98
C GLY A 190 10.28 2.10 2.00
N THR A 191 8.99 2.14 2.28
CA THR A 191 8.22 3.37 2.46
C THR A 191 7.54 3.37 3.83
N VAL A 192 7.26 4.57 4.34
CA VAL A 192 6.53 4.76 5.60
C VAL A 192 5.36 5.69 5.35
N SER A 193 4.18 5.26 5.74
CA SER A 193 2.95 6.06 5.70
C SER A 193 2.46 6.34 7.12
N ILE A 194 1.81 7.50 7.28
CA ILE A 194 1.17 7.91 8.53
C ILE A 194 -0.31 8.14 8.21
N ASP A 195 -1.19 7.38 8.85
CA ASP A 195 -2.62 7.67 8.91
C ASP A 195 -2.90 8.49 10.18
N ASP A 196 -3.34 9.74 10.00
CA ASP A 196 -3.61 10.67 11.11
C ASP A 196 -5.01 10.52 11.71
N GLY A 197 -5.82 9.56 11.24
CA GLY A 197 -7.18 9.33 11.73
C GLY A 197 -8.12 10.53 11.56
N GLY A 198 -7.76 11.50 10.72
CA GLY A 198 -8.44 12.79 10.57
C GLY A 198 -8.14 13.80 11.68
N THR A 199 -7.07 13.59 12.46
CA THR A 199 -6.63 14.45 13.56
C THR A 199 -5.20 15.00 13.39
N PRO A 200 -4.96 15.93 12.44
CA PRO A 200 -3.61 16.39 12.07
C PRO A 200 -2.77 17.09 13.16
N ASN A 201 -3.29 17.28 14.37
CA ASN A 201 -2.58 17.95 15.47
C ASN A 201 -2.57 17.08 16.75
N ASN A 202 -2.88 15.79 16.63
CA ASN A 202 -2.90 14.85 17.74
C ASN A 202 -2.04 13.63 17.38
N PRO A 203 -0.77 13.57 17.80
CA PRO A 203 0.11 12.49 17.37
C PRO A 203 -0.12 11.20 18.19
N LEU A 204 -1.24 11.03 18.90
CA LEU A 204 -1.47 9.89 19.81
C LEU A 204 -2.40 8.83 19.22
N ASP A 205 -3.11 9.16 18.14
CA ASP A 205 -3.96 8.25 17.37
C ASP A 205 -3.42 8.00 15.95
N ASP A 206 -2.30 8.62 15.58
CA ASP A 206 -1.62 8.36 14.32
C ASP A 206 -1.13 6.90 14.25
N ILE A 207 -1.31 6.26 13.09
CA ILE A 207 -0.85 4.90 12.80
C ILE A 207 0.29 4.97 11.80
N VAL A 208 1.43 4.39 12.17
CA VAL A 208 2.61 4.30 11.30
C VAL A 208 2.69 2.91 10.67
N THR A 209 2.73 2.87 9.35
CA THR A 209 2.88 1.63 8.58
C THR A 209 4.17 1.67 7.79
N TYR A 210 4.95 0.59 7.85
CA TYR A 210 6.12 0.37 7.00
C TYR A 210 5.81 -0.69 5.95
N THR A 211 6.19 -0.41 4.71
CA THR A 211 6.08 -1.33 3.58
C THR A 211 7.50 -1.53 3.00
N PRO A 212 8.07 -2.75 3.07
CA PRO A 212 9.35 -3.05 2.41
C PRO A 212 9.27 -2.78 0.90
N ASN A 213 10.40 -2.49 0.26
CA ASN A 213 10.48 -2.61 -1.19
C ASN A 213 10.33 -4.09 -1.59
N VAL A 214 9.86 -4.35 -2.81
CA VAL A 214 9.83 -5.70 -3.42
C VAL A 214 11.23 -6.33 -3.33
N ASP A 215 11.27 -7.64 -3.02
CA ASP A 215 12.46 -8.47 -2.82
C ASP A 215 13.48 -7.98 -1.78
N PHE A 216 13.14 -6.97 -0.98
CA PHE A 216 14.06 -6.49 0.03
C PHE A 216 13.97 -7.34 1.30
N ASN A 217 15.06 -8.04 1.61
CA ASN A 217 15.32 -8.57 2.94
C ASN A 217 16.57 -7.96 3.59
N GLY A 218 16.62 -8.03 4.92
CA GLY A 218 17.69 -7.48 5.74
C GLY A 218 17.23 -6.32 6.63
N THR A 219 18.17 -5.48 7.05
CA THR A 219 17.88 -4.41 8.02
C THR A 219 17.58 -3.09 7.33
N ASP A 220 16.47 -2.46 7.70
CA ASP A 220 16.13 -1.09 7.30
C ASP A 220 15.87 -0.22 8.54
N SER A 221 15.83 1.10 8.36
CA SER A 221 15.57 2.02 9.47
C SER A 221 15.06 3.37 9.03
N PHE A 222 14.19 3.96 9.84
CA PHE A 222 13.80 5.36 9.71
C PHE A 222 13.75 6.04 11.08
N ASP A 223 13.88 7.36 11.10
CA ASP A 223 13.68 8.18 12.28
C ASP A 223 12.24 8.69 12.32
N TYR A 224 11.62 8.68 13.51
CA TYR A 224 10.38 9.41 13.77
C TYR A 224 10.64 10.56 14.75
N THR A 225 9.94 11.67 14.54
CA THR A 225 10.07 12.89 15.34
C THR A 225 8.70 13.35 15.79
N ILE A 226 8.54 13.52 17.11
CA ILE A 226 7.32 14.06 17.72
C ILE A 226 7.62 15.46 18.26
N CYS A 227 6.87 16.44 17.78
CA CYS A 227 6.94 17.82 18.24
C CYS A 227 5.67 18.19 19.03
N ASN A 228 5.82 18.88 20.16
CA ASN A 228 4.67 19.45 20.85
C ASN A 228 4.19 20.75 20.14
N ALA A 229 3.02 21.26 20.53
CA ALA A 229 2.44 22.50 19.99
C ALA A 229 3.32 23.78 20.13
N TYR A 230 4.41 23.71 20.88
CA TYR A 230 5.35 24.80 21.14
C TYR A 230 6.65 24.66 20.32
N GLY A 231 6.80 23.56 19.57
CA GLY A 231 7.96 23.29 18.72
C GLY A 231 9.13 22.62 19.43
N ASP A 232 8.93 22.07 20.64
CA ASP A 232 9.92 21.21 21.26
C ASP A 232 9.75 19.80 20.70
N CYS A 233 10.82 19.26 20.12
CA CYS A 233 10.80 18.00 19.39
C CYS A 233 11.82 17.01 19.95
N SER A 234 11.46 15.73 19.89
CA SER A 234 12.35 14.60 20.13
C SER A 234 12.31 13.65 18.94
N THR A 235 13.39 12.91 18.74
CA THR A 235 13.56 11.97 17.63
C THR A 235 14.09 10.65 18.16
N ALA A 236 13.55 9.53 17.68
CA ALA A 236 14.03 8.18 17.91
C ALA A 236 14.05 7.39 16.59
N THR A 237 14.75 6.26 16.58
CA THR A 237 14.93 5.44 15.39
C THR A 237 14.13 4.14 15.50
N VAL A 238 13.35 3.83 14.45
CA VAL A 238 12.80 2.48 14.26
C VAL A 238 13.80 1.68 13.45
N THR A 239 14.20 0.52 13.98
CA THR A 239 14.95 -0.50 13.23
C THR A 239 13.99 -1.60 12.80
N ILE A 240 14.01 -1.97 11.53
CA ILE A 240 13.19 -3.03 10.94
C ILE A 240 14.12 -4.15 10.50
N GLU A 241 13.80 -5.38 10.90
CA GLU A 241 14.41 -6.61 10.38
C GLU A 241 13.39 -7.26 9.42
N VAL A 242 13.66 -7.19 8.12
CA VAL A 242 12.86 -7.86 7.09
C VAL A 242 13.46 -9.24 6.85
N LEU A 243 12.68 -10.29 7.08
CA LEU A 243 13.09 -11.68 6.93
C LEU A 243 12.87 -12.12 5.47
N PRO A 244 13.85 -12.83 4.88
CA PRO A 244 13.68 -13.37 3.53
C PRO A 244 12.61 -14.47 3.53
N ILE A 245 11.82 -14.52 2.46
CA ILE A 245 10.97 -15.64 2.11
C ILE A 245 11.74 -16.46 1.07
N LEU A 246 11.66 -17.79 1.18
CA LEU A 246 12.32 -18.64 0.19
C LEU A 246 11.50 -18.61 -1.09
N ASP A 247 12.10 -18.12 -2.16
CA ASP A 247 11.49 -18.04 -3.48
C ASP A 247 12.26 -18.92 -4.48
N THR A 248 11.53 -19.77 -5.20
CA THR A 248 12.10 -20.55 -6.29
C THR A 248 11.22 -20.31 -7.51
N ASN A 249 11.84 -20.18 -8.68
CA ASN A 249 11.18 -19.84 -9.92
C ASN A 249 11.35 -20.96 -10.95
N ASP A 250 10.38 -21.09 -11.85
CA ASP A 250 10.45 -22.10 -12.89
C ASP A 250 11.64 -21.82 -13.82
N ASP A 251 12.27 -22.89 -14.30
CA ASP A 251 13.46 -22.85 -15.13
C ASP A 251 13.21 -23.59 -16.44
N SER A 252 13.95 -23.19 -17.46
CA SER A 252 13.97 -23.89 -18.74
C SER A 252 15.38 -24.13 -19.26
N ILE A 253 15.53 -25.20 -20.05
CA ILE A 253 16.76 -25.48 -20.80
C ILE A 253 16.48 -26.35 -22.02
N ALA A 254 17.17 -26.07 -23.13
CA ALA A 254 17.25 -27.02 -24.24
C ALA A 254 18.57 -27.78 -24.32
N ILE A 255 18.47 -29.02 -24.80
CA ILE A 255 19.61 -29.90 -25.04
C ILE A 255 19.44 -30.67 -26.34
N ASP A 256 20.55 -31.12 -26.91
CA ASP A 256 20.51 -32.03 -28.05
C ASP A 256 20.05 -33.43 -27.64
N ILE A 257 19.42 -34.15 -28.57
CA ILE A 257 19.04 -35.55 -28.41
C ILE A 257 20.19 -36.42 -27.86
N ASN A 258 19.93 -37.11 -26.73
CA ASN A 258 20.87 -37.93 -25.96
C ASN A 258 22.02 -37.17 -25.24
N GLU A 259 21.99 -35.83 -25.20
CA GLU A 259 22.93 -35.06 -24.40
C GLU A 259 22.66 -35.29 -22.90
N ILE A 260 23.73 -35.41 -22.10
CA ILE A 260 23.62 -35.40 -20.63
C ILE A 260 24.02 -34.02 -20.17
N ARG A 261 23.16 -33.34 -19.43
CA ARG A 261 23.34 -31.93 -19.05
C ARG A 261 23.32 -31.77 -17.53
N ALA A 262 24.38 -31.14 -17.01
CA ALA A 262 24.37 -30.56 -15.68
C ALA A 262 23.75 -29.17 -15.79
N ILE A 263 22.70 -28.94 -15.02
CA ILE A 263 21.90 -27.72 -15.04
C ILE A 263 22.50 -26.85 -13.92
N ASN A 264 23.47 -26.01 -14.25
CA ASN A 264 24.11 -25.10 -13.28
C ASN A 264 23.42 -23.72 -13.24
N THR A 265 22.32 -23.59 -14.00
CA THR A 265 21.59 -22.35 -14.24
C THR A 265 20.35 -22.22 -13.37
N TRP A 266 19.92 -23.31 -12.71
CA TRP A 266 18.69 -23.33 -11.92
C TRP A 266 18.62 -22.28 -10.79
N GLN A 267 19.76 -21.75 -10.37
CA GLN A 267 19.86 -20.78 -9.28
C GLN A 267 19.86 -19.33 -9.78
N LEU A 268 19.74 -19.08 -11.09
CA LEU A 268 19.99 -17.75 -11.65
C LEU A 268 18.79 -16.80 -11.49
N ASN A 269 17.57 -17.33 -11.49
CA ASN A 269 16.31 -16.62 -11.26
C ASN A 269 15.72 -16.89 -9.86
N ASP A 270 16.34 -17.76 -9.07
CA ASP A 270 15.95 -18.01 -7.69
C ASP A 270 16.55 -16.99 -6.72
N ASN A 271 15.71 -16.45 -5.84
CA ASN A 271 16.10 -15.53 -4.77
C ASN A 271 16.15 -16.24 -3.41
N ASP A 272 16.92 -15.69 -2.47
CA ASP A 272 16.96 -16.13 -1.07
C ASP A 272 17.24 -17.62 -0.79
N LEU A 273 18.00 -18.26 -1.70
CA LEU A 273 18.48 -19.63 -1.54
C LEU A 273 19.30 -19.80 -0.24
N PRO A 274 18.90 -20.72 0.66
CA PRO A 274 19.55 -20.87 1.95
C PRO A 274 20.90 -21.59 1.82
N THR A 275 21.84 -21.25 2.72
CA THR A 275 23.13 -21.96 2.85
C THR A 275 23.12 -23.05 3.93
N ASP A 276 21.96 -23.28 4.57
CA ASP A 276 21.70 -24.38 5.49
C ASP A 276 20.25 -24.86 5.29
N GLY A 277 20.07 -26.09 4.78
CA GLY A 277 18.81 -26.54 4.22
C GLY A 277 18.89 -27.89 3.50
N THR A 278 17.96 -28.14 2.57
CA THR A 278 17.97 -29.33 1.69
C THR A 278 17.50 -28.98 0.28
N PHE A 279 18.13 -29.58 -0.74
CA PHE A 279 17.67 -29.60 -2.12
C PHE A 279 17.15 -31.00 -2.46
N SER A 280 16.03 -31.10 -3.18
CA SER A 280 15.53 -32.38 -3.66
C SER A 280 14.83 -32.22 -5.00
N VAL A 281 14.81 -33.30 -5.79
CA VAL A 281 14.20 -33.31 -7.13
C VAL A 281 13.25 -34.49 -7.28
N SER A 282 12.22 -34.30 -8.09
CA SER A 282 11.37 -35.39 -8.58
C SER A 282 12.10 -36.21 -9.66
N GLN A 283 11.42 -37.16 -10.29
CA GLN A 283 11.96 -37.87 -11.46
C GLN A 283 11.05 -37.62 -12.65
N PRO A 284 11.62 -37.20 -13.78
CA PRO A 284 10.84 -36.89 -14.98
C PRO A 284 10.35 -38.15 -15.68
N THR A 285 9.44 -38.01 -16.66
CA THR A 285 8.81 -39.14 -17.35
C THR A 285 9.72 -39.72 -18.44
N ASN A 286 10.43 -38.86 -19.16
CA ASN A 286 11.23 -39.21 -20.33
C ASN A 286 12.74 -39.15 -20.10
N GLY A 287 13.16 -39.22 -18.82
CA GLY A 287 14.57 -39.27 -18.44
C GLY A 287 14.79 -39.70 -17.00
N SER A 288 15.90 -39.25 -16.41
CA SER A 288 16.20 -39.39 -14.98
C SER A 288 17.10 -38.25 -14.51
N VAL A 289 17.01 -37.89 -13.24
CA VAL A 289 17.82 -36.81 -12.65
C VAL A 289 18.63 -37.34 -11.47
N THR A 290 19.88 -36.89 -11.38
CA THR A 290 20.73 -37.08 -10.19
C THR A 290 21.25 -35.74 -9.71
N VAL A 291 21.36 -35.55 -8.39
CA VAL A 291 21.94 -34.34 -7.79
C VAL A 291 23.38 -34.62 -7.35
N ASP A 292 24.30 -33.73 -7.72
CA ASP A 292 25.64 -33.65 -7.14
C ASP A 292 25.60 -32.62 -5.99
N ASP A 293 25.83 -33.08 -4.76
CA ASP A 293 25.75 -32.23 -3.55
C ASP A 293 27.03 -31.47 -3.25
N ASN A 294 28.02 -31.50 -4.16
CA ASN A 294 29.36 -30.94 -4.01
C ASN A 294 30.11 -31.33 -2.70
N GLY A 295 29.62 -32.35 -1.99
CA GLY A 295 30.09 -32.75 -0.67
C GLY A 295 29.54 -31.94 0.52
N THR A 296 28.48 -31.14 0.31
CA THR A 296 27.80 -30.25 1.25
C THR A 296 26.29 -30.59 1.37
N PRO A 297 25.91 -31.73 2.01
CA PRO A 297 24.52 -32.25 1.98
C PRO A 297 23.44 -31.40 2.66
N ASN A 298 23.84 -30.28 3.28
CA ASN A 298 22.94 -29.35 3.95
C ASN A 298 23.01 -27.95 3.33
N ASP A 299 23.69 -27.76 2.20
CA ASP A 299 23.86 -26.45 1.56
C ASP A 299 23.22 -26.52 0.18
N PRO A 300 21.91 -26.25 0.06
CA PRO A 300 21.24 -26.36 -1.24
C PRO A 300 21.76 -25.35 -2.27
N SER A 301 22.44 -24.28 -1.82
CA SER A 301 22.96 -23.22 -2.69
C SER A 301 24.11 -23.66 -3.61
N ASP A 302 24.66 -24.87 -3.45
CA ASP A 302 25.68 -25.41 -4.37
C ASP A 302 25.37 -26.80 -4.95
N ASP A 303 24.14 -27.28 -4.74
CA ASP A 303 23.64 -28.54 -5.29
C ASP A 303 23.36 -28.39 -6.81
N ILE A 304 23.78 -29.37 -7.61
CA ILE A 304 23.65 -29.32 -9.08
C ILE A 304 22.86 -30.54 -9.60
N PRO A 305 21.64 -30.35 -10.13
CA PRO A 305 20.93 -31.41 -10.83
C PRO A 305 21.59 -31.71 -12.19
N THR A 306 21.68 -32.99 -12.52
CA THR A 306 22.12 -33.50 -13.82
C THR A 306 21.01 -34.36 -14.42
N TYR A 307 20.54 -33.96 -15.60
CA TYR A 307 19.51 -34.65 -16.36
C TYR A 307 20.11 -35.65 -17.36
N PHE A 308 19.48 -36.82 -17.45
CA PHE A 308 19.82 -37.93 -18.33
C PHE A 308 18.58 -38.33 -19.16
N PRO A 309 18.47 -37.89 -20.43
CA PRO A 309 17.31 -38.20 -21.26
C PRO A 309 17.24 -39.69 -21.61
N ASN A 310 16.03 -40.19 -21.86
CA ASN A 310 15.83 -41.49 -22.46
C ASN A 310 16.42 -41.52 -23.88
N ASN A 311 16.99 -42.67 -24.23
CA ASN A 311 17.73 -42.78 -25.48
C ASN A 311 16.80 -42.59 -26.70
N ASN A 312 17.13 -41.62 -27.55
CA ASN A 312 16.38 -41.15 -28.71
C ASN A 312 15.03 -40.50 -28.42
N TYR A 313 14.81 -39.97 -27.21
CA TYR A 313 13.65 -39.12 -26.95
C TYR A 313 13.88 -37.72 -27.52
N ILE A 314 12.88 -37.15 -28.17
CA ILE A 314 12.78 -35.76 -28.65
C ILE A 314 11.48 -35.21 -28.03
N GLY A 315 11.41 -33.89 -27.80
CA GLY A 315 10.26 -33.22 -27.18
C GLY A 315 10.52 -32.83 -25.74
N THR A 316 9.48 -32.39 -25.04
CA THR A 316 9.58 -31.83 -23.69
C THR A 316 9.60 -32.91 -22.59
N ASP A 317 10.31 -32.64 -21.49
CA ASP A 317 10.28 -33.42 -20.25
C ASP A 317 10.45 -32.45 -19.08
N ALA A 318 9.94 -32.76 -17.90
CA ALA A 318 9.98 -31.82 -16.77
C ALA A 318 10.18 -32.53 -15.43
N PHE A 319 10.84 -31.85 -14.49
CA PHE A 319 10.92 -32.30 -13.11
C PHE A 319 10.90 -31.15 -12.11
N ASP A 320 10.14 -31.33 -11.03
CA ASP A 320 10.15 -30.38 -9.93
C ASP A 320 11.44 -30.47 -9.10
N TYR A 321 11.91 -29.33 -8.62
CA TYR A 321 12.88 -29.21 -7.55
C TYR A 321 12.28 -28.50 -6.34
N THR A 322 12.72 -28.88 -5.14
CA THR A 322 12.26 -28.31 -3.88
C THR A 322 13.48 -27.91 -3.07
N VAL A 323 13.54 -26.63 -2.71
CA VAL A 323 14.51 -26.08 -1.77
C VAL A 323 13.81 -25.92 -0.42
N CYS A 324 14.49 -26.27 0.67
CA CYS A 324 14.00 -25.98 2.02
C CYS A 324 15.11 -25.38 2.88
N ASP A 325 14.76 -24.45 3.76
CA ASP A 325 15.66 -23.95 4.80
C ASP A 325 15.81 -24.91 6.00
N ALA A 326 16.69 -24.58 6.93
CA ALA A 326 16.92 -25.36 8.16
C ALA A 326 15.73 -25.37 9.14
N VAL A 327 14.75 -24.48 8.98
CA VAL A 327 13.55 -24.34 9.81
C VAL A 327 12.39 -25.17 9.24
N GLY A 328 12.45 -25.55 7.97
CA GLY A 328 11.49 -26.35 7.25
C GLY A 328 10.52 -25.54 6.37
N ASN A 329 10.84 -24.28 6.08
CA ASN A 329 10.16 -23.53 5.02
C ASN A 329 10.69 -24.04 3.67
N CYS A 330 9.81 -24.26 2.70
CA CYS A 330 10.17 -24.83 1.41
C CYS A 330 9.46 -24.10 0.28
N SER A 331 10.16 -23.93 -0.84
CA SER A 331 9.58 -23.53 -2.13
C SER A 331 9.84 -24.63 -3.17
N THR A 332 8.99 -24.73 -4.19
CA THR A 332 9.04 -25.78 -5.21
C THR A 332 8.65 -25.22 -6.56
N SER A 333 9.50 -25.50 -7.54
CA SER A 333 9.37 -25.00 -8.92
C SER A 333 9.80 -26.09 -9.90
N THR A 334 9.54 -25.86 -11.18
CA THR A 334 9.69 -26.84 -12.26
C THR A 334 10.89 -26.50 -13.13
N ILE A 335 11.73 -27.49 -13.43
CA ILE A 335 12.67 -27.37 -14.55
C ILE A 335 12.06 -28.08 -15.75
N THR A 336 11.76 -27.33 -16.80
CA THR A 336 11.34 -27.84 -18.11
C THR A 336 12.55 -28.03 -19.02
N ILE A 337 12.63 -29.19 -19.66
CA ILE A 337 13.73 -29.58 -20.54
C ILE A 337 13.18 -29.85 -21.92
N LEU A 338 13.68 -29.09 -22.89
CA LEU A 338 13.43 -29.31 -24.31
C LEU A 338 14.54 -30.18 -24.91
N ILE A 339 14.19 -31.30 -25.54
CA ILE A 339 15.15 -32.20 -26.17
C ILE A 339 15.02 -32.13 -27.69
N ASN A 340 15.96 -31.45 -28.33
CA ASN A 340 15.91 -31.12 -29.75
C ASN A 340 16.59 -32.17 -30.64
N PRO A 341 16.08 -32.38 -31.87
CA PRO A 341 16.77 -33.17 -32.88
C PRO A 341 18.11 -32.53 -33.28
N LEU A 342 19.14 -33.35 -33.45
CA LEU A 342 20.47 -32.85 -33.81
C LEU A 342 20.60 -32.56 -35.32
N GLY A 343 20.85 -31.29 -35.67
CA GLY A 343 21.30 -30.87 -37.00
C GLY A 343 20.19 -30.70 -38.05
N VAL A 344 19.03 -30.24 -37.60
CA VAL A 344 17.89 -29.77 -38.40
C VAL A 344 17.57 -28.33 -37.98
N ASP A 345 16.77 -27.61 -38.77
CA ASP A 345 16.03 -26.46 -38.23
C ASP A 345 15.16 -26.95 -37.08
N ILE A 346 15.11 -26.17 -36.02
CA ILE A 346 14.27 -26.44 -34.86
C ILE A 346 13.18 -25.37 -34.70
N ASP A 347 13.21 -24.32 -35.51
CA ASP A 347 12.32 -23.15 -35.53
C ASP A 347 12.25 -22.80 -37.02
N SER A 348 11.11 -23.03 -37.66
CA SER A 348 10.98 -23.10 -39.12
C SER A 348 10.42 -21.83 -39.76
N ASP A 349 9.69 -21.04 -38.99
CA ASP A 349 9.17 -19.70 -39.28
C ASP A 349 10.04 -18.58 -38.71
N ASP A 350 11.07 -18.92 -37.91
CA ASP A 350 12.03 -18.00 -37.28
C ASP A 350 11.40 -17.11 -36.19
N ASP A 351 10.26 -17.52 -35.61
CA ASP A 351 9.47 -16.76 -34.63
C ASP A 351 10.04 -16.84 -33.19
N GLY A 352 11.03 -17.71 -32.97
CA GLY A 352 11.67 -17.90 -31.67
C GLY A 352 11.05 -18.98 -30.79
N ILE A 353 9.85 -19.44 -31.10
CA ILE A 353 9.26 -20.67 -30.58
C ILE A 353 9.90 -21.84 -31.35
N VAL A 354 10.04 -22.99 -30.70
CA VAL A 354 10.77 -24.13 -31.29
C VAL A 354 9.74 -25.14 -31.76
N ASP A 355 9.70 -25.51 -33.05
CA ASP A 355 8.69 -26.35 -33.75
C ASP A 355 8.01 -27.46 -32.90
N SER A 356 8.76 -28.05 -31.96
CA SER A 356 8.27 -29.06 -31.03
C SER A 356 7.38 -28.54 -29.88
N PHE A 357 7.28 -27.22 -29.70
CA PHE A 357 6.36 -26.54 -28.78
C PHE A 357 5.02 -26.29 -29.48
N GLU A 358 5.03 -25.90 -30.75
CA GLU A 358 3.79 -25.74 -31.55
C GLU A 358 3.15 -27.09 -31.94
N ASP A 359 3.88 -28.19 -31.81
CA ASP A 359 3.29 -29.53 -31.95
C ASP A 359 2.59 -30.00 -30.66
N LEU A 360 1.25 -29.90 -30.64
CA LEU A 360 0.39 -30.55 -29.63
C LEU A 360 0.54 -32.07 -29.61
N ASN A 361 1.21 -32.65 -30.60
CA ASN A 361 1.65 -34.04 -30.67
C ASN A 361 0.50 -35.03 -30.47
N LEU A 362 -0.60 -34.77 -31.20
CA LEU A 362 -1.83 -35.56 -31.10
C LEU A 362 -1.64 -37.03 -31.49
N ASP A 363 -0.60 -37.35 -32.25
CA ASP A 363 -0.28 -38.70 -32.70
C ASP A 363 0.79 -39.43 -31.85
N GLY A 364 1.50 -38.69 -31.00
CA GLY A 364 2.45 -39.18 -30.00
C GLY A 364 3.82 -39.56 -30.55
N ASP A 365 4.26 -38.98 -31.67
CA ASP A 365 5.60 -39.21 -32.23
C ASP A 365 6.61 -38.06 -32.07
N ASN A 366 6.18 -36.90 -31.55
CA ASN A 366 6.99 -35.70 -31.30
C ASN A 366 7.72 -35.20 -32.56
N ASP A 367 7.09 -35.34 -33.73
CA ASP A 367 7.58 -34.87 -35.02
C ASP A 367 6.56 -33.87 -35.60
N PRO A 368 6.82 -32.54 -35.52
CA PRO A 368 5.89 -31.50 -35.98
C PRO A 368 5.52 -31.65 -37.47
N SER A 369 6.37 -32.32 -38.25
CA SER A 369 6.13 -32.51 -39.69
C SER A 369 5.09 -33.60 -40.01
N THR A 370 4.56 -34.30 -39.00
CA THR A 370 3.57 -35.37 -39.16
C THR A 370 2.31 -35.14 -38.34
N ASP A 371 1.17 -34.94 -39.04
CA ASP A 371 -0.11 -34.65 -38.38
C ASP A 371 -0.05 -33.36 -37.54
N SER A 372 0.59 -32.35 -38.13
CA SER A 372 0.83 -31.05 -37.53
C SER A 372 -0.45 -30.40 -36.99
N THR A 373 -0.31 -29.68 -35.88
CA THR A 373 -1.31 -28.72 -35.40
C THR A 373 -1.52 -27.62 -36.45
N ASP A 374 -2.73 -27.06 -36.46
CA ASP A 374 -3.25 -26.01 -37.36
C ASP A 374 -4.43 -25.44 -36.57
N THR A 375 -4.12 -24.49 -35.69
CA THR A 375 -5.00 -24.01 -34.60
C THR A 375 -6.15 -23.16 -35.15
N ASP A 376 -5.86 -22.14 -35.95
CA ASP A 376 -6.87 -21.29 -36.59
C ASP A 376 -7.59 -21.97 -37.80
N GLY A 377 -7.01 -23.04 -38.35
CA GLY A 377 -7.58 -23.83 -39.43
C GLY A 377 -7.43 -23.22 -40.83
N ASP A 378 -6.50 -22.31 -41.05
CA ASP A 378 -6.27 -21.63 -42.32
C ASP A 378 -5.46 -22.48 -43.33
N GLY A 379 -4.80 -23.51 -42.83
CA GLY A 379 -4.02 -24.49 -43.59
C GLY A 379 -2.51 -24.28 -43.57
N PHE A 380 -2.00 -23.32 -42.79
CA PHE A 380 -0.64 -23.28 -42.29
C PHE A 380 -0.58 -24.06 -40.97
N PRO A 381 0.38 -24.98 -40.82
CA PRO A 381 0.63 -25.58 -39.52
C PRO A 381 1.26 -24.57 -38.57
N ASP A 382 0.92 -24.63 -37.28
CA ASP A 382 1.41 -23.71 -36.24
C ASP A 382 2.93 -23.50 -36.31
N TYR A 383 3.75 -24.57 -36.48
CA TYR A 383 5.23 -24.45 -36.63
C TYR A 383 5.75 -23.79 -37.93
N LEU A 384 4.85 -23.23 -38.74
CA LEU A 384 5.13 -22.50 -39.97
C LEU A 384 4.24 -21.25 -40.10
N ASP A 385 3.54 -20.90 -39.02
CA ASP A 385 2.55 -19.85 -38.93
C ASP A 385 3.05 -18.85 -37.91
N ILE A 386 3.03 -17.56 -38.23
CA ILE A 386 3.48 -16.52 -37.30
C ILE A 386 2.32 -15.89 -36.51
N ASP A 387 1.08 -16.36 -36.71
CA ASP A 387 -0.17 -15.91 -36.07
C ASP A 387 -1.11 -17.14 -35.95
N ALA A 388 -0.72 -18.09 -35.09
CA ALA A 388 -1.24 -19.46 -35.07
C ALA A 388 -2.71 -19.57 -34.63
N ASP A 389 -3.21 -18.61 -33.86
CA ASP A 389 -4.61 -18.51 -33.44
C ASP A 389 -5.43 -17.56 -34.37
N GLY A 390 -4.75 -16.73 -35.17
CA GLY A 390 -5.31 -15.92 -36.24
C GLY A 390 -5.97 -14.62 -35.75
N ASP A 391 -5.55 -14.12 -34.59
CA ASP A 391 -6.07 -12.92 -33.95
C ASP A 391 -5.44 -11.63 -34.52
N GLY A 392 -4.26 -11.74 -35.15
CA GLY A 392 -3.49 -10.68 -35.79
C GLY A 392 -2.34 -10.09 -34.97
N ILE A 393 -2.03 -10.65 -33.81
CA ILE A 393 -0.83 -10.43 -33.03
C ILE A 393 0.15 -11.57 -33.38
N PRO A 394 1.45 -11.30 -33.63
CA PRO A 394 2.37 -12.38 -33.98
C PRO A 394 2.76 -13.26 -32.79
N ASP A 395 2.94 -14.57 -33.02
CA ASP A 395 3.30 -15.57 -32.01
C ASP A 395 4.55 -15.19 -31.19
N ASN A 396 5.55 -14.60 -31.85
CA ASN A 396 6.78 -14.08 -31.22
C ASN A 396 6.47 -13.05 -30.11
N VAL A 397 5.45 -12.22 -30.33
CA VAL A 397 5.00 -11.15 -29.44
C VAL A 397 4.21 -11.73 -28.27
N GLU A 398 3.27 -12.63 -28.54
CA GLU A 398 2.40 -13.22 -27.53
C GLU A 398 3.14 -14.18 -26.60
N ALA A 399 4.09 -14.95 -27.15
CA ALA A 399 4.89 -15.90 -26.39
C ALA A 399 5.82 -15.25 -25.34
N GLN A 400 5.87 -13.92 -25.23
CA GLN A 400 6.71 -13.17 -24.31
C GLN A 400 5.93 -12.10 -23.54
N ALA A 401 6.21 -11.90 -22.25
CA ALA A 401 5.61 -10.83 -21.44
C ALA A 401 5.91 -9.43 -22.01
N THR A 402 4.99 -8.47 -21.85
CA THR A 402 5.04 -7.18 -22.54
C THR A 402 6.26 -6.36 -22.10
N ALA A 403 6.52 -6.36 -20.79
CA ALA A 403 7.62 -5.61 -20.18
C ALA A 403 9.02 -6.14 -20.53
N ASP A 404 9.14 -7.45 -20.78
CA ASP A 404 10.40 -8.16 -20.99
C ASP A 404 10.61 -8.60 -22.45
N TYR A 405 9.78 -8.10 -23.37
CA TYR A 405 9.81 -8.44 -24.78
C TYR A 405 11.22 -8.29 -25.41
N ILE A 406 11.66 -9.35 -26.08
CA ILE A 406 12.94 -9.39 -26.81
C ILE A 406 12.61 -9.48 -28.31
N PRO A 407 12.96 -8.47 -29.13
CA PRO A 407 12.80 -8.57 -30.58
C PRO A 407 13.88 -9.47 -31.21
N PRO A 408 13.57 -10.11 -32.36
CA PRO A 408 14.50 -10.95 -33.10
C PRO A 408 15.69 -10.12 -33.60
N SER A 409 16.89 -10.71 -33.57
CA SER A 409 18.10 -10.00 -34.01
C SER A 409 18.38 -10.11 -35.51
N GLY A 410 17.71 -11.05 -36.18
CA GLY A 410 17.96 -11.49 -37.55
C GLY A 410 19.31 -12.20 -37.71
N ILE A 411 19.85 -12.77 -36.63
CA ILE A 411 21.15 -13.43 -36.59
C ILE A 411 20.96 -14.83 -36.01
N ASP A 412 21.07 -15.83 -36.87
CA ASP A 412 21.32 -17.21 -36.46
C ASP A 412 22.78 -17.57 -36.81
N ALA A 413 23.65 -17.58 -35.80
CA ALA A 413 25.07 -17.88 -36.00
C ALA A 413 25.34 -19.38 -36.17
N ASN A 414 24.44 -20.23 -35.67
CA ASN A 414 24.66 -21.65 -35.51
C ASN A 414 23.90 -22.50 -36.56
N THR A 415 23.02 -21.86 -37.32
CA THR A 415 22.24 -22.36 -38.47
C THR A 415 21.26 -23.46 -38.08
N ASN A 416 20.52 -23.24 -37.00
CA ASN A 416 19.47 -24.11 -36.46
C ASN A 416 18.05 -23.51 -36.58
N GLY A 417 17.88 -22.36 -37.22
CA GLY A 417 16.58 -21.68 -37.35
C GLY A 417 16.45 -20.62 -36.25
N LEU A 418 16.57 -21.06 -35.00
CA LEU A 418 16.41 -20.20 -33.84
C LEU A 418 17.36 -18.99 -33.79
N ASP A 419 16.79 -17.78 -33.65
CA ASP A 419 17.56 -16.53 -33.56
C ASP A 419 18.45 -16.45 -32.31
N ASP A 420 19.68 -15.94 -32.46
CA ASP A 420 20.66 -15.76 -31.38
C ASP A 420 20.11 -14.89 -30.22
N ALA A 421 19.06 -14.08 -30.45
CA ALA A 421 18.34 -13.33 -29.41
C ALA A 421 17.70 -14.24 -28.35
N TYR A 422 17.17 -15.39 -28.77
CA TYR A 422 16.42 -16.33 -27.93
C TYR A 422 17.28 -17.49 -27.42
N GLU A 423 18.50 -17.63 -27.92
CA GLU A 423 19.30 -18.82 -27.62
C GLU A 423 19.85 -18.89 -26.19
N ALA A 424 19.82 -17.81 -25.38
CA ALA A 424 20.22 -17.77 -23.95
C ALA A 424 21.43 -18.67 -23.51
N ASN A 425 22.40 -18.93 -24.40
CA ASN A 425 23.53 -19.87 -24.27
C ASN A 425 23.27 -21.38 -24.50
N GLY A 426 22.12 -21.79 -25.01
CA GLY A 426 21.90 -23.08 -25.67
C GLY A 426 20.46 -23.33 -26.11
N LEU A 427 20.17 -23.20 -27.42
CA LEU A 427 19.04 -23.78 -28.16
C LEU A 427 17.63 -23.67 -27.52
N THR A 428 17.42 -22.79 -26.53
CA THR A 428 16.28 -22.87 -25.60
C THR A 428 15.00 -22.34 -26.22
N GLY A 429 15.13 -21.27 -27.03
CA GLY A 429 13.99 -20.59 -27.62
C GLY A 429 13.20 -19.80 -26.59
N ILE A 430 12.11 -19.22 -27.05
CA ILE A 430 11.07 -18.63 -26.22
C ILE A 430 10.31 -19.79 -25.54
N PHE A 431 10.03 -19.61 -24.26
CA PHE A 431 9.06 -20.44 -23.55
C PHE A 431 7.77 -19.64 -23.53
N PRO A 432 6.75 -20.06 -24.29
CA PRO A 432 5.51 -19.30 -24.39
C PRO A 432 4.91 -18.99 -23.02
N VAL A 433 4.47 -17.74 -22.85
CA VAL A 433 3.68 -17.29 -21.70
C VAL A 433 2.29 -17.92 -21.76
N ASP A 434 1.69 -18.09 -20.59
CA ASP A 434 0.32 -18.58 -20.36
C ASP A 434 -0.24 -17.65 -19.25
N THR A 435 -0.80 -16.53 -19.70
CA THR A 435 -1.14 -15.36 -18.87
C THR A 435 -2.20 -15.71 -17.82
N ASP A 436 -3.24 -16.42 -18.22
CA ASP A 436 -4.34 -16.80 -17.33
C ASP A 436 -4.13 -18.14 -16.60
N SER A 437 -3.06 -18.88 -16.95
CA SER A 437 -2.70 -20.18 -16.40
C SER A 437 -3.70 -21.32 -16.68
N ASP A 438 -4.39 -21.30 -17.81
CA ASP A 438 -5.33 -22.36 -18.21
C ASP A 438 -4.68 -23.57 -18.91
N ASN A 439 -3.36 -23.50 -19.15
CA ASN A 439 -2.52 -24.45 -19.89
C ASN A 439 -2.61 -24.36 -21.42
N LEU A 440 -3.17 -23.28 -21.96
CA LEU A 440 -3.04 -22.86 -23.34
C LEU A 440 -2.11 -21.63 -23.35
N PRO A 441 -0.97 -21.69 -24.06
CA PRO A 441 -0.12 -20.52 -24.18
C PRO A 441 -0.79 -19.41 -24.99
N ASP A 442 -0.43 -18.15 -24.70
CA ASP A 442 -1.03 -16.94 -25.28
C ASP A 442 -1.12 -17.01 -26.82
N TYR A 443 -0.03 -17.36 -27.53
CA TYR A 443 -0.02 -17.48 -29.02
C TYR A 443 -1.01 -18.50 -29.62
N LEU A 444 -1.72 -19.28 -28.79
CA LEU A 444 -2.76 -20.23 -29.20
C LEU A 444 -4.13 -19.92 -28.57
N ASP A 445 -4.23 -18.90 -27.71
CA ASP A 445 -5.44 -18.55 -26.97
C ASP A 445 -6.10 -17.31 -27.57
N GLU A 446 -7.41 -17.38 -27.83
CA GLU A 446 -8.14 -16.27 -28.46
C GLU A 446 -8.51 -15.14 -27.45
N ASP A 447 -8.22 -15.34 -26.16
CA ASP A 447 -8.59 -14.54 -24.97
C ASP A 447 -7.53 -14.79 -23.85
N SER A 448 -6.31 -14.26 -24.04
CA SER A 448 -5.10 -14.62 -23.27
C SER A 448 -5.19 -14.40 -21.75
N ASP A 449 -6.02 -13.46 -21.30
CA ASP A 449 -6.23 -13.17 -19.87
C ASP A 449 -7.59 -13.66 -19.32
N ASN A 450 -8.41 -14.23 -20.20
CA ASN A 450 -9.73 -14.77 -19.93
C ASN A 450 -10.68 -13.76 -19.26
N ASP A 451 -10.67 -12.53 -19.76
CA ASP A 451 -11.55 -11.46 -19.33
C ASP A 451 -12.87 -11.39 -20.14
N ASN A 452 -13.01 -12.21 -21.20
CA ASN A 452 -14.13 -12.31 -22.14
C ASN A 452 -14.27 -11.17 -23.17
N VAL A 453 -13.29 -10.28 -23.27
CA VAL A 453 -12.99 -9.57 -24.51
C VAL A 453 -12.13 -10.54 -25.35
N LEU A 454 -11.49 -10.13 -26.43
CA LEU A 454 -10.79 -11.06 -27.33
C LEU A 454 -9.54 -10.34 -27.78
N ASP A 455 -8.44 -11.05 -27.91
CA ASP A 455 -7.13 -10.48 -28.24
C ASP A 455 -7.20 -9.75 -29.61
N SER A 456 -7.93 -10.32 -30.57
CA SER A 456 -8.24 -9.69 -31.87
C SER A 456 -8.99 -8.33 -31.79
N VAL A 457 -9.56 -7.99 -30.63
CA VAL A 457 -10.19 -6.70 -30.32
C VAL A 457 -9.21 -5.83 -29.54
N GLU A 458 -8.68 -6.32 -28.42
CA GLU A 458 -7.81 -5.55 -27.52
C GLU A 458 -6.48 -5.20 -28.16
N GLY A 459 -5.83 -6.11 -28.88
CA GLY A 459 -4.61 -5.85 -29.63
C GLY A 459 -4.78 -4.81 -30.76
N HIS A 460 -6.02 -4.47 -31.13
CA HIS A 460 -6.33 -3.72 -32.34
C HIS A 460 -7.30 -2.54 -32.17
N ASP A 461 -7.71 -2.16 -30.96
CA ASP A 461 -8.62 -1.01 -30.69
C ASP A 461 -7.89 0.29 -30.33
N TYR A 462 -7.14 0.85 -31.27
CA TYR A 462 -6.32 2.05 -31.04
C TYR A 462 -7.11 3.32 -30.72
N ASP A 463 -8.41 3.38 -31.04
CA ASP A 463 -9.27 4.54 -30.75
C ASP A 463 -10.23 4.33 -29.58
N HIS A 464 -10.10 3.19 -28.87
CA HIS A 464 -10.74 2.83 -27.59
C HIS A 464 -12.26 2.94 -27.67
N ASN A 465 -12.84 2.37 -28.73
CA ASN A 465 -14.29 2.43 -28.98
C ASN A 465 -15.00 1.07 -28.76
N GLY A 466 -14.25 0.06 -28.31
CA GLY A 466 -14.64 -1.34 -28.14
C GLY A 466 -14.71 -2.12 -29.46
N ILE A 467 -14.10 -1.62 -30.54
CA ILE A 467 -14.16 -2.24 -31.86
C ILE A 467 -12.80 -2.15 -32.53
N ALA A 468 -12.21 -3.32 -32.80
CA ALA A 468 -10.98 -3.46 -33.58
C ALA A 468 -10.94 -2.60 -34.85
N ASP A 469 -9.85 -1.85 -35.02
CA ASP A 469 -9.60 -1.01 -36.19
C ASP A 469 -9.25 -1.83 -37.45
N VAL A 470 -8.63 -2.99 -37.23
CA VAL A 470 -8.27 -3.97 -38.26
C VAL A 470 -9.00 -5.29 -38.00
N VAL A 471 -9.23 -6.05 -39.07
CA VAL A 471 -9.95 -7.33 -39.00
C VAL A 471 -9.46 -8.25 -40.10
N ARG A 472 -9.45 -9.56 -39.82
CA ARG A 472 -9.16 -10.60 -40.81
C ARG A 472 -9.98 -10.48 -42.10
N ILE A 473 -9.30 -10.56 -43.26
CA ILE A 473 -9.90 -10.47 -44.60
C ILE A 473 -9.83 -11.78 -45.41
N GLY A 474 -9.14 -12.80 -44.92
CA GLY A 474 -8.99 -14.13 -45.51
C GLY A 474 -8.07 -14.15 -46.73
N SER A 475 -6.97 -13.41 -46.66
CA SER A 475 -5.97 -13.27 -47.71
C SER A 475 -4.60 -13.18 -47.07
N ASP A 476 -3.70 -14.06 -47.46
CA ASP A 476 -2.29 -14.01 -47.09
C ASP A 476 -1.48 -14.09 -48.42
N LYS A 477 -0.57 -13.14 -48.64
CA LYS A 477 0.21 -13.05 -49.89
C LYS A 477 1.62 -13.63 -49.77
N ASP A 478 2.16 -13.67 -48.57
CA ASP A 478 3.51 -14.06 -48.15
C ASP A 478 3.60 -15.56 -48.02
N ASN A 479 2.51 -16.15 -47.52
CA ASN A 479 2.41 -17.50 -47.01
C ASN A 479 3.26 -17.69 -45.74
N ASP A 480 3.15 -16.74 -44.82
CA ASP A 480 3.68 -16.77 -43.45
C ASP A 480 2.58 -17.01 -42.38
N GLY A 481 1.30 -17.00 -42.77
CA GLY A 481 0.17 -17.36 -41.91
C GLY A 481 -0.61 -16.16 -41.37
N LEU A 482 0.07 -15.02 -41.15
CA LEU A 482 -0.55 -13.74 -40.83
C LEU A 482 -1.45 -13.22 -41.97
N ASP A 483 -2.67 -12.80 -41.64
CA ASP A 483 -3.61 -12.29 -42.64
C ASP A 483 -3.25 -10.86 -43.12
N ASP A 484 -3.33 -10.60 -44.44
CA ASP A 484 -3.14 -9.29 -45.10
C ASP A 484 -4.02 -8.16 -44.49
N GLY A 485 -5.02 -8.50 -43.67
CA GLY A 485 -5.88 -7.59 -42.94
C GLY A 485 -5.22 -6.95 -41.73
N TYR A 486 -4.27 -7.66 -41.12
CA TYR A 486 -3.44 -7.22 -40.00
C TYR A 486 -2.13 -6.62 -40.48
N GLU A 487 -1.60 -7.10 -41.61
CA GLU A 487 -0.44 -6.47 -42.25
C GLU A 487 -0.71 -5.00 -42.62
N GLY A 488 0.15 -4.09 -42.16
CA GLY A 488 -0.08 -2.67 -42.33
C GLY A 488 0.19 -2.17 -43.74
N SER A 489 1.40 -1.67 -43.99
CA SER A 489 1.69 -0.94 -45.24
C SER A 489 2.41 -1.74 -46.31
N ILE A 490 3.05 -2.82 -45.87
CA ILE A 490 3.59 -3.90 -46.69
C ILE A 490 2.59 -5.07 -46.58
N SER A 491 2.66 -6.00 -47.51
CA SER A 491 1.73 -7.16 -47.54
C SER A 491 2.46 -8.40 -48.09
N VAL A 492 3.79 -8.32 -48.03
CA VAL A 492 4.83 -9.13 -48.71
C VAL A 492 6.18 -8.75 -48.08
N ASP A 493 6.51 -9.30 -46.93
CA ASP A 493 7.84 -9.34 -46.37
C ASP A 493 8.23 -10.71 -45.79
N ILE A 494 8.92 -10.75 -44.65
CA ILE A 494 9.48 -11.95 -43.99
C ILE A 494 9.80 -11.59 -42.52
N ASP A 495 9.16 -10.54 -42.01
CA ASP A 495 9.39 -10.06 -40.66
C ASP A 495 8.45 -10.83 -39.73
N VAL A 496 9.02 -11.64 -38.84
CA VAL A 496 8.22 -12.54 -37.96
C VAL A 496 7.38 -11.78 -36.94
N ASN A 497 7.65 -10.49 -36.75
CA ASN A 497 6.88 -9.59 -35.92
C ASN A 497 5.96 -8.68 -36.74
N ASP A 498 5.96 -8.80 -38.07
CA ASP A 498 5.46 -7.80 -39.00
C ASP A 498 5.88 -6.37 -38.60
N GLU A 499 4.96 -5.60 -38.03
CA GLU A 499 5.17 -4.21 -37.65
C GLU A 499 5.17 -3.99 -36.13
N ILE A 500 5.09 -5.05 -35.31
CA ILE A 500 5.04 -5.05 -33.84
C ILE A 500 6.41 -5.42 -33.25
N ASP A 501 7.36 -4.47 -33.25
CA ASP A 501 8.71 -4.64 -32.70
C ASP A 501 8.85 -4.15 -31.24
N ASP A 502 7.80 -3.55 -30.70
CA ASP A 502 7.72 -2.91 -29.39
C ASP A 502 6.27 -2.98 -28.89
N PRO A 503 5.79 -4.16 -28.40
CA PRO A 503 4.39 -4.37 -28.05
C PRO A 503 3.87 -3.30 -27.10
N TYR A 504 4.64 -2.99 -26.05
CA TYR A 504 4.36 -1.90 -25.10
C TYR A 504 4.04 -0.54 -25.77
N GLY A 505 4.74 -0.22 -26.86
CA GLY A 505 4.59 1.06 -27.55
C GLY A 505 3.68 1.03 -28.77
N GLN A 506 3.27 -0.15 -29.21
CA GLN A 506 2.64 -0.39 -30.51
C GLN A 506 1.30 -1.11 -30.45
N LEU A 507 1.01 -1.85 -29.39
CA LEU A 507 -0.31 -2.40 -29.09
C LEU A 507 -1.06 -1.46 -28.12
N PRO A 508 -2.38 -1.56 -28.01
CA PRO A 508 -3.15 -0.91 -26.97
C PRO A 508 -2.65 -1.28 -25.56
N ASN A 509 -2.70 -0.28 -24.69
CA ASN A 509 -2.34 -0.30 -23.27
C ASN A 509 -3.02 0.96 -22.68
N THR A 510 -4.22 0.76 -22.13
CA THR A 510 -5.16 1.81 -21.78
C THR A 510 -4.74 2.58 -20.52
N ASP A 511 -4.26 1.89 -19.50
CA ASP A 511 -3.81 2.47 -18.23
C ASP A 511 -2.31 2.90 -18.22
N SER A 512 -1.54 2.47 -19.22
CA SER A 512 -0.09 2.63 -19.35
C SER A 512 0.74 1.93 -18.28
N ASP A 513 0.30 0.76 -17.80
CA ASP A 513 1.01 -0.08 -16.83
C ASP A 513 2.21 -0.82 -17.46
N GLU A 514 2.49 -2.08 -17.10
CA GLU A 514 3.56 -2.90 -17.66
C GLU A 514 3.06 -3.93 -18.70
N GLU A 515 1.76 -4.23 -18.78
CA GLU A 515 1.16 -5.17 -19.72
C GLU A 515 0.42 -4.48 -20.88
N SER A 516 -0.12 -5.23 -21.83
CA SER A 516 -0.94 -4.70 -22.93
C SER A 516 -2.35 -5.22 -22.74
N ASP A 517 -3.35 -4.48 -23.22
CA ASP A 517 -4.78 -4.74 -22.95
C ASP A 517 -5.16 -6.22 -23.14
N TYR A 518 -4.72 -6.87 -24.23
CA TYR A 518 -5.01 -8.30 -24.50
C TYR A 518 -4.49 -9.30 -23.44
N ARG A 519 -3.70 -8.84 -22.47
CA ARG A 519 -3.18 -9.62 -21.34
C ARG A 519 -3.51 -9.03 -19.98
N ASP A 520 -4.26 -7.93 -19.95
CA ASP A 520 -4.56 -7.19 -18.74
C ASP A 520 -6.01 -7.35 -18.30
N THR A 521 -6.20 -8.10 -17.21
CA THR A 521 -7.54 -8.36 -16.67
C THR A 521 -8.30 -7.13 -16.15
N ASP A 522 -7.64 -5.97 -16.05
CA ASP A 522 -8.20 -4.68 -15.61
C ASP A 522 -7.61 -3.54 -16.48
N ASP A 523 -7.85 -3.60 -17.79
CA ASP A 523 -7.39 -2.67 -18.85
C ASP A 523 -7.23 -1.18 -18.49
N ASP A 524 -8.15 -0.64 -17.68
CA ASP A 524 -8.17 0.79 -17.32
C ASP A 524 -7.75 1.08 -15.86
N ASP A 525 -7.44 0.03 -15.12
CA ASP A 525 -6.90 0.01 -13.76
C ASP A 525 -7.82 0.76 -12.76
N ASP A 526 -9.14 0.73 -12.99
CA ASP A 526 -10.14 1.37 -12.12
C ASP A 526 -10.45 0.54 -10.85
N GLY A 527 -9.99 -0.72 -10.83
CA GLY A 527 -10.14 -1.69 -9.76
C GLY A 527 -11.37 -2.60 -9.92
N ILE A 528 -11.96 -2.66 -11.11
CA ILE A 528 -13.01 -3.59 -11.51
C ILE A 528 -12.50 -4.37 -12.73
N GLU A 529 -12.21 -5.66 -12.55
CA GLU A 529 -11.79 -6.54 -13.66
C GLU A 529 -12.71 -6.38 -14.88
N THR A 530 -12.13 -6.26 -16.09
CA THR A 530 -12.85 -6.08 -17.36
C THR A 530 -14.02 -7.05 -17.49
N ARG A 531 -13.84 -8.33 -17.12
CA ARG A 531 -14.90 -9.35 -17.13
C ARG A 531 -16.17 -8.99 -16.38
N ASP A 532 -16.06 -8.17 -15.33
CA ASP A 532 -17.16 -7.75 -14.47
C ASP A 532 -17.85 -6.47 -14.98
N GLU A 533 -17.40 -5.91 -16.09
CA GLU A 533 -17.89 -4.66 -16.69
C GLU A 533 -18.90 -4.80 -17.84
N ASP A 534 -19.33 -6.03 -18.14
CA ASP A 534 -20.56 -6.28 -18.92
C ASP A 534 -21.81 -5.99 -18.06
N ILE A 535 -22.10 -4.70 -17.87
CA ILE A 535 -23.17 -4.18 -17.00
C ILE A 535 -24.51 -4.88 -17.30
N ASN A 536 -24.75 -5.17 -18.57
CA ASN A 536 -26.03 -5.68 -19.03
C ASN A 536 -26.06 -7.22 -19.27
N LEU A 537 -24.92 -7.89 -19.10
CA LEU A 537 -24.69 -9.33 -19.21
C LEU A 537 -25.07 -9.89 -20.58
N ASN A 538 -24.73 -9.17 -21.66
CA ASN A 538 -25.01 -9.57 -23.04
C ASN A 538 -23.79 -10.11 -23.81
N GLY A 539 -22.59 -10.02 -23.24
CA GLY A 539 -21.30 -10.36 -23.84
C GLY A 539 -20.84 -9.38 -24.93
N ASN A 540 -21.21 -8.10 -24.82
CA ASN A 540 -20.82 -7.05 -25.76
C ASN A 540 -20.36 -5.81 -24.97
N TYR A 541 -19.14 -5.87 -24.46
CA TYR A 541 -18.49 -4.84 -23.66
C TYR A 541 -18.49 -3.47 -24.34
N ALA A 542 -18.31 -3.44 -25.66
CA ALA A 542 -18.34 -2.23 -26.49
C ALA A 542 -19.66 -1.41 -26.45
N ASP A 543 -20.76 -1.94 -25.91
CA ASP A 543 -22.03 -1.20 -25.76
C ASP A 543 -22.38 -0.72 -24.36
N ASP A 544 -21.54 -1.04 -23.38
CA ASP A 544 -21.65 -0.55 -22.01
C ASP A 544 -20.73 0.68 -21.83
N ASP A 545 -21.35 1.86 -21.89
CA ASP A 545 -20.72 3.18 -21.75
C ASP A 545 -21.57 3.95 -20.74
N SER A 546 -21.12 3.96 -19.48
CA SER A 546 -21.89 4.45 -18.33
C SER A 546 -22.11 5.97 -18.35
N ASP A 547 -21.16 6.73 -18.89
CA ASP A 547 -21.15 8.19 -18.82
C ASP A 547 -21.53 8.87 -20.17
N GLU A 548 -21.72 8.06 -21.22
CA GLU A 548 -22.06 8.41 -22.60
C GLU A 548 -20.96 9.25 -23.32
N ASP A 549 -19.68 9.07 -22.98
CA ASP A 549 -18.57 9.79 -23.61
C ASP A 549 -18.03 9.11 -24.89
N GLY A 550 -18.37 7.84 -25.09
CA GLY A 550 -18.04 7.03 -26.25
C GLY A 550 -16.88 6.05 -26.07
N ILE A 551 -16.32 5.96 -24.86
CA ILE A 551 -15.38 4.92 -24.45
C ILE A 551 -16.19 3.84 -23.69
N PRO A 552 -16.03 2.54 -24.02
CA PRO A 552 -16.63 1.48 -23.23
C PRO A 552 -16.09 1.46 -21.81
N ASN A 553 -16.90 0.94 -20.90
CA ASN A 553 -16.61 0.85 -19.48
C ASN A 553 -15.23 0.25 -19.17
N TYR A 554 -14.88 -0.89 -19.78
CA TYR A 554 -13.60 -1.57 -19.59
C TYR A 554 -12.37 -0.83 -20.10
N LEU A 555 -12.56 0.28 -20.81
CA LEU A 555 -11.47 1.15 -21.28
C LEU A 555 -11.56 2.55 -20.65
N ASP A 556 -12.43 2.75 -19.65
CA ASP A 556 -12.79 4.07 -19.10
C ASP A 556 -12.71 4.17 -17.57
N SER A 557 -11.51 4.49 -17.10
CA SER A 557 -11.24 4.79 -15.68
C SER A 557 -12.09 5.91 -15.06
N ASP A 558 -12.82 6.72 -15.86
CA ASP A 558 -13.79 7.72 -15.40
C ASP A 558 -15.21 7.37 -15.83
N LEU A 559 -15.80 6.35 -15.20
CA LEU A 559 -17.22 5.99 -15.29
C LEU A 559 -18.24 7.09 -14.87
N GLY A 560 -17.76 8.32 -14.66
CA GLY A 560 -18.53 9.50 -14.36
C GLY A 560 -18.99 9.60 -12.90
N GLU A 561 -19.66 10.71 -12.56
CA GLU A 561 -20.33 10.79 -11.25
C GLU A 561 -21.52 9.82 -11.24
N LEU A 562 -21.34 8.66 -10.60
CA LEU A 562 -22.41 7.73 -10.20
C LEU A 562 -23.43 8.44 -9.28
N GLU A 563 -24.27 9.32 -9.82
CA GLU A 563 -25.41 9.92 -9.14
C GLU A 563 -26.67 9.02 -9.25
N GLU A 564 -26.62 7.78 -8.74
CA GLU A 564 -27.85 7.15 -8.25
C GLU A 564 -27.94 7.29 -6.71
N GLU A 565 -28.67 8.31 -6.26
CA GLU A 565 -29.00 8.49 -4.84
C GLU A 565 -29.77 7.25 -4.33
N ILE A 566 -29.21 6.53 -3.34
CA ILE A 566 -29.88 5.37 -2.72
C ILE A 566 -31.28 5.78 -2.19
N GLU A 567 -32.33 5.29 -2.84
CA GLU A 567 -33.72 5.56 -2.45
C GLU A 567 -34.28 4.41 -1.60
N VAL A 568 -34.53 4.68 -0.32
CA VAL A 568 -35.21 3.72 0.58
C VAL A 568 -36.72 3.94 0.56
N PHE A 569 -37.46 2.97 0.03
CA PHE A 569 -38.93 3.01 0.05
C PHE A 569 -39.43 2.81 1.48
N ASN A 570 -39.89 3.90 2.10
CA ASN A 570 -40.26 3.94 3.51
C ASN A 570 -41.60 3.25 3.87
N VAL A 571 -42.16 2.42 3.00
CA VAL A 571 -43.41 1.67 3.24
C VAL A 571 -43.24 0.21 2.83
N ILE A 572 -43.69 -0.69 3.70
CA ILE A 572 -43.80 -2.12 3.43
C ILE A 572 -45.25 -2.55 3.68
N THR A 573 -45.84 -3.28 2.73
CA THR A 573 -47.17 -3.87 2.78
C THR A 573 -47.14 -5.38 2.60
N PRO A 574 -46.69 -6.18 3.60
CA PRO A 574 -46.58 -7.64 3.47
C PRO A 574 -47.96 -8.31 3.40
N ASN A 575 -48.54 -8.34 2.21
CA ASN A 575 -49.91 -8.81 1.92
C ASN A 575 -49.94 -9.92 0.83
N GLY A 576 -48.80 -10.18 0.17
CA GLY A 576 -48.62 -11.21 -0.85
C GLY A 576 -49.10 -10.82 -2.25
N ASP A 577 -49.22 -9.53 -2.57
CA ASP A 577 -49.59 -9.02 -3.89
C ASP A 577 -48.39 -8.74 -4.81
N GLY A 578 -47.16 -8.93 -4.30
CA GLY A 578 -45.90 -8.69 -5.00
C GLY A 578 -45.45 -7.23 -5.01
N ILE A 579 -46.19 -6.32 -4.37
CA ILE A 579 -45.90 -4.88 -4.34
C ILE A 579 -45.56 -4.46 -2.92
N HIS A 580 -44.32 -4.00 -2.70
CA HIS A 580 -43.81 -3.60 -1.38
C HIS A 580 -44.00 -4.67 -0.30
N ASP A 581 -44.01 -5.96 -0.66
CA ASP A 581 -44.07 -7.06 0.31
C ASP A 581 -42.80 -7.13 1.17
N VAL A 582 -41.69 -6.61 0.65
CA VAL A 582 -40.38 -6.48 1.30
C VAL A 582 -39.89 -5.03 1.22
N LEU A 583 -38.91 -4.67 2.05
CA LEU A 583 -38.24 -3.38 1.96
C LEU A 583 -37.43 -3.32 0.67
N ARG A 584 -37.81 -2.40 -0.22
CA ARG A 584 -37.10 -2.11 -1.46
C ARG A 584 -36.18 -0.91 -1.22
N ILE A 585 -34.92 -1.05 -1.64
CA ILE A 585 -33.91 0.00 -1.61
C ILE A 585 -33.33 0.02 -3.03
N ASP A 586 -33.57 1.08 -3.77
CA ASP A 586 -33.06 1.25 -5.14
C ASP A 586 -31.64 1.85 -5.08
N GLY A 587 -30.77 1.46 -6.02
CA GLY A 587 -29.36 1.88 -6.08
C GLY A 587 -28.42 1.10 -5.15
N LEU A 588 -28.94 0.22 -4.28
CA LEU A 588 -28.10 -0.54 -3.34
C LEU A 588 -27.36 -1.72 -4.00
N GLN A 589 -27.77 -2.14 -5.20
CA GLN A 589 -27.16 -3.25 -5.91
C GLN A 589 -25.70 -2.98 -6.32
N ASN A 590 -25.33 -1.70 -6.48
CA ASN A 590 -23.96 -1.26 -6.80
C ASN A 590 -23.04 -1.27 -5.57
N TYR A 591 -23.56 -1.62 -4.39
CA TYR A 591 -22.81 -1.62 -3.13
C TYR A 591 -22.97 -2.97 -2.42
N PRO A 592 -22.30 -4.04 -2.90
CA PRO A 592 -22.44 -5.39 -2.33
C PRO A 592 -22.01 -5.43 -0.86
N ASN A 593 -21.01 -4.62 -0.50
CA ASN A 593 -20.56 -4.37 0.86
C ASN A 593 -21.48 -3.38 1.60
N ASN A 594 -22.67 -3.87 1.98
CA ASN A 594 -23.63 -3.09 2.76
C ASN A 594 -24.10 -3.82 4.04
N SER A 595 -24.70 -3.08 4.98
CA SER A 595 -25.35 -3.65 6.15
C SER A 595 -26.62 -2.89 6.51
N LEU A 596 -27.69 -3.63 6.79
CA LEU A 596 -28.98 -3.05 7.18
C LEU A 596 -29.36 -3.47 8.59
N LYS A 597 -29.61 -2.48 9.45
CA LYS A 597 -30.09 -2.67 10.84
C LYS A 597 -31.42 -1.96 11.02
N ILE A 598 -32.45 -2.69 11.47
CA ILE A 598 -33.79 -2.14 11.71
C ILE A 598 -34.13 -2.21 13.20
N TYR A 599 -34.66 -1.12 13.73
CA TYR A 599 -35.00 -0.93 15.14
C TYR A 599 -36.48 -0.60 15.31
N ASN A 600 -37.05 -1.05 16.42
CA ASN A 600 -38.35 -0.55 16.84
C ASN A 600 -38.23 0.82 17.52
N ARG A 601 -39.37 1.46 17.83
CA ARG A 601 -39.44 2.77 18.50
C ARG A 601 -38.75 2.90 19.88
N TRP A 602 -38.26 1.79 20.44
CA TRP A 602 -37.54 1.76 21.72
C TRP A 602 -36.04 1.50 21.52
N GLY A 603 -35.53 1.49 20.28
CA GLY A 603 -34.13 1.26 19.96
C GLY A 603 -33.70 -0.20 20.02
N VAL A 604 -34.64 -1.14 20.08
CA VAL A 604 -34.31 -2.58 20.06
C VAL A 604 -34.24 -3.05 18.62
N SER A 605 -33.12 -3.65 18.23
CA SER A 605 -32.93 -4.27 16.91
C SER A 605 -33.96 -5.39 16.71
N VAL A 606 -34.63 -5.35 15.56
CA VAL A 606 -35.64 -6.33 15.15
C VAL A 606 -35.21 -7.13 13.93
N TYR A 607 -34.27 -6.60 13.14
CA TYR A 607 -33.67 -7.22 11.96
C TYR A 607 -32.25 -6.66 11.79
N MET A 608 -31.33 -7.51 11.37
CA MET A 608 -29.96 -7.12 11.06
C MET A 608 -29.40 -8.09 10.03
N THR A 609 -28.86 -7.56 8.94
CA THR A 609 -28.12 -8.35 7.97
C THR A 609 -26.88 -7.61 7.49
N LYS A 610 -25.92 -8.38 7.01
CA LYS A 610 -24.87 -7.92 6.10
C LYS A 610 -25.30 -8.28 4.67
N ALA A 611 -24.81 -7.53 3.69
CA ALA A 611 -25.11 -7.66 2.27
C ALA A 611 -26.62 -7.77 1.99
N TYR A 612 -27.40 -6.74 2.33
CA TYR A 612 -28.85 -6.75 2.11
C TYR A 612 -29.17 -6.87 0.62
N ASN A 613 -30.12 -7.75 0.28
CA ASN A 613 -30.62 -8.00 -1.09
C ASN A 613 -29.66 -8.76 -2.03
N THR A 614 -28.55 -9.32 -1.53
CA THR A 614 -27.64 -10.16 -2.35
C THR A 614 -27.97 -11.66 -2.20
N GLU A 615 -28.17 -12.15 -0.98
CA GLU A 615 -28.45 -13.58 -0.70
C GLU A 615 -29.95 -13.88 -0.53
N GLY A 616 -30.83 -13.00 -1.02
CA GLY A 616 -32.28 -13.06 -0.76
C GLY A 616 -32.67 -12.73 0.69
N ASN A 617 -31.74 -12.15 1.45
CA ASN A 617 -31.89 -11.66 2.83
C ASN A 617 -32.64 -10.32 2.89
N VAL A 618 -33.89 -10.34 2.46
CA VAL A 618 -34.78 -9.17 2.39
C VAL A 618 -35.67 -9.04 3.64
N PHE A 619 -36.03 -7.81 4.01
CA PHE A 619 -36.87 -7.55 5.17
C PHE A 619 -38.35 -7.49 4.79
N ASP A 620 -39.12 -8.51 5.18
CA ASP A 620 -40.57 -8.65 4.93
C ASP A 620 -41.45 -8.21 6.13
N GLY A 621 -40.86 -7.54 7.12
CA GLY A 621 -41.55 -7.21 8.38
C GLY A 621 -41.59 -8.35 9.41
N THR A 622 -40.79 -9.40 9.24
CA THR A 622 -40.56 -10.46 10.23
C THR A 622 -39.34 -10.13 11.09
N SER A 623 -39.47 -10.32 12.42
CA SER A 623 -38.37 -10.06 13.35
C SER A 623 -37.45 -11.26 13.53
N GLU A 624 -36.15 -10.99 13.62
CA GLU A 624 -35.10 -11.95 13.97
C GLU A 624 -34.63 -11.84 15.42
N GLY A 625 -34.84 -10.70 16.08
CA GLY A 625 -34.49 -10.48 17.49
C GLY A 625 -35.41 -11.16 18.52
N ARG A 626 -36.50 -11.86 18.12
CA ARG A 626 -37.42 -12.54 19.04
C ARG A 626 -37.24 -14.06 19.03
N VAL A 627 -36.61 -14.59 20.07
CA VAL A 627 -36.53 -16.03 20.33
C VAL A 627 -37.57 -16.44 21.38
N THR A 628 -38.83 -16.64 20.98
CA THR A 628 -39.84 -17.30 21.83
C THR A 628 -40.70 -18.25 20.99
N VAL A 629 -40.78 -19.51 21.43
CA VAL A 629 -41.23 -20.71 20.69
C VAL A 629 -42.76 -20.75 20.41
N ASP A 630 -43.51 -19.65 20.49
CA ASP A 630 -44.97 -19.71 20.31
C ASP A 630 -45.66 -18.38 19.97
N VAL A 631 -44.95 -17.44 19.33
CA VAL A 631 -45.52 -16.16 18.87
C VAL A 631 -45.13 -15.91 17.43
N ASP A 632 -46.08 -15.46 16.62
CA ASP A 632 -45.84 -15.01 15.24
C ASP A 632 -44.69 -13.97 15.24
N ARG A 633 -43.65 -14.23 14.43
CA ARG A 633 -42.45 -13.39 14.32
C ARG A 633 -42.74 -12.08 13.57
N LYS A 634 -43.91 -11.98 12.96
CA LYS A 634 -44.41 -10.80 12.27
C LYS A 634 -44.52 -9.58 13.19
N LEU A 635 -43.79 -8.53 12.84
CA LEU A 635 -43.81 -7.25 13.57
C LEU A 635 -45.19 -6.57 13.48
N PRO A 636 -45.64 -5.86 14.53
CA PRO A 636 -46.89 -5.08 14.45
C PRO A 636 -46.82 -3.93 13.44
N VAL A 637 -47.98 -3.53 12.90
CA VAL A 637 -48.15 -2.30 12.11
C VAL A 637 -47.64 -1.10 12.91
N GLY A 638 -46.84 -0.25 12.25
CA GLY A 638 -46.24 0.92 12.87
C GLY A 638 -44.93 1.34 12.24
N THR A 639 -44.33 2.38 12.80
CA THR A 639 -43.05 2.94 12.36
C THR A 639 -41.87 2.26 13.02
N TYR A 640 -40.88 1.91 12.22
CA TYR A 640 -39.57 1.39 12.59
C TYR A 640 -38.49 2.30 11.99
N PHE A 641 -37.27 2.18 12.47
CA PHE A 641 -36.13 3.01 12.04
C PHE A 641 -35.04 2.12 11.48
N TYR A 642 -34.35 2.57 10.45
CA TYR A 642 -33.24 1.82 9.85
C TYR A 642 -31.94 2.63 9.89
N ILE A 643 -30.83 1.91 9.90
CA ILE A 643 -29.50 2.38 9.57
C ILE A 643 -28.99 1.44 8.47
N LEU A 644 -28.64 2.02 7.33
CA LEU A 644 -28.04 1.37 6.18
C LEU A 644 -26.63 1.91 6.05
N ASP A 645 -25.64 1.05 6.21
CA ASP A 645 -24.23 1.37 5.98
C ASP A 645 -23.86 0.71 4.63
N TYR A 646 -23.20 1.43 3.73
CA TYR A 646 -22.74 0.91 2.43
C TYR A 646 -21.37 1.51 2.08
N GLU A 647 -20.55 0.72 1.44
CA GLU A 647 -19.17 1.06 1.06
C GLU A 647 -19.14 1.50 -0.41
N LEU A 648 -18.53 2.64 -0.69
CA LEU A 648 -18.27 3.12 -2.05
C LEU A 648 -17.08 2.36 -2.67
N PRO A 649 -16.91 2.38 -4.00
CA PRO A 649 -15.76 1.77 -4.67
C PRO A 649 -14.41 2.21 -4.08
N ASN A 650 -14.28 3.50 -3.74
CA ASN A 650 -13.08 4.06 -3.09
C ASN A 650 -12.86 3.66 -1.60
N GLY A 651 -13.57 2.65 -1.09
CA GLY A 651 -13.49 2.17 0.29
C GLY A 651 -14.16 3.06 1.35
N GLU A 652 -14.73 4.21 0.99
CA GLU A 652 -15.42 5.09 1.95
C GLU A 652 -16.78 4.49 2.36
N THR A 653 -17.00 4.30 3.67
CA THR A 653 -18.32 3.89 4.18
C THR A 653 -19.26 5.08 4.36
N LYS A 654 -20.40 5.08 3.67
CA LYS A 654 -21.52 6.01 3.88
C LYS A 654 -22.65 5.38 4.69
N SER A 655 -23.30 6.19 5.53
CA SER A 655 -24.45 5.77 6.35
C SER A 655 -25.72 6.57 6.04
N LEU A 656 -26.79 5.86 5.71
CA LEU A 656 -28.15 6.38 5.56
C LEU A 656 -29.02 5.94 6.73
N SER A 657 -29.83 6.85 7.26
CA SER A 657 -30.79 6.51 8.31
C SER A 657 -32.14 7.16 8.08
N GLY A 658 -33.19 6.44 8.45
CA GLY A 658 -34.55 6.88 8.20
C GLY A 658 -35.59 6.07 8.94
N TYR A 659 -36.81 6.09 8.44
CA TYR A 659 -37.91 5.31 8.98
C TYR A 659 -38.57 4.47 7.90
N ILE A 660 -39.14 3.35 8.31
CA ILE A 660 -40.02 2.52 7.51
C ILE A 660 -41.36 2.36 8.22
N TYR A 661 -42.44 2.34 7.47
CA TYR A 661 -43.79 2.12 7.97
C TYR A 661 -44.29 0.77 7.49
N ILE A 662 -44.49 -0.16 8.43
CA ILE A 662 -45.11 -1.44 8.14
C ILE A 662 -46.62 -1.28 8.20
N ASN A 663 -47.29 -1.57 7.10
CA ASN A 663 -48.75 -1.61 6.96
C ASN A 663 -49.19 -3.03 6.54
N ARG A 664 -50.36 -3.49 6.97
CA ARG A 664 -50.87 -4.83 6.60
C ARG A 664 -52.34 -4.81 6.26
#